data_AF-A0A517MT28-F1
#
_entry.id   AF-A0A517MT28-F1
#
_cell.length_a   1.000
_cell.length_b   1.000
_cell.length_c   1.000
_cell.angle_alpha   90.00
_cell.angle_beta   90.00
_cell.angle_gamma   90.00
#
_symmetry.space_group_name_H-M   'P 1'
#
loop_
_entity.id
_entity.type
_entity.pdbx_description
1 polymer ?
#
loop_
_entity_poly.entity_id
_entity_poly.type
_entity_poly.pdbx_seq_one_letter_code
_entity_poly.pdbx_strand_id
1 'polypeptide(L)'
;MSLSIALALLAPSVHADVIGNGDVTPVIDNGSGTDVPDLPQFGGAVTGGDLVVGGTGMQVGGTDFGTVVVDVPQDTDPLTATNVTIGGIFDGYGLIQVVGAGSSLRVQDRFIVGEEGQGVLSIFAGAQVRTNVDDTGAPSGMMGTRTDPDMAIGEIEGSQGFVTVDGLGSLLRNNTLAVGHGGFGRLDITNFARVQTDDEAIIGNEEVSGGTGTPQQPGNGSVYVSGRGTRWNIGPGTNTGTTGDLIVGNEGRGLLEIREEAYVRVVHDAEFGVESGSFGEVVISDQGSLLWILNDTQIGHASDETARSTVHVENDGLFRVDGNFDVGVSGRINLAGGIILTPTVTNTGVIRGDGRIEGDILNAGGDIRTAAGIANIREQMLVTGSVVNSGIVESIGGEMEFEELFTNNVDGQIFGKDAILRFRGNLVDNGEMYIENTVVEAPLLSVGSLTVGAASSFVLGDLAMSGISELSMHIDDDDDHSRLAMTGDAMLGGALRLTIDSGYNPQDGDTFEIMTADSIIGTFDIEPLSIDPDFSYVVDYQSDAVYINVVAGNTNLVGDYNGDGMVDSLDLDEWQIDFGMTDGSDGDGDSDSDGFDFLLWQQQFGVSAIASGGAATGAVPEPSSLVLALGLIVGAGLRRKR
;
A
#
# COMPACT_ATOMS: atom_id res chain seq x y z
N MET A 1 -17.92 14.25 35.85
CA MET A 1 -17.85 15.12 37.05
C MET A 1 -16.51 14.83 37.70
N SER A 2 -15.52 15.73 37.79
CA SER A 2 -15.56 17.16 38.12
C SER A 2 -14.43 17.90 37.38
N LEU A 3 -14.80 18.88 36.56
CA LEU A 3 -13.91 19.81 35.88
C LEU A 3 -13.39 20.83 36.91
N SER A 4 -12.17 20.65 37.41
CA SER A 4 -11.53 21.65 38.27
C SER A 4 -10.72 22.59 37.38
N ILE A 5 -11.35 23.66 36.91
CA ILE A 5 -10.66 24.83 36.36
C ILE A 5 -9.97 25.50 37.55
N ALA A 6 -8.71 25.16 37.78
CA ALA A 6 -7.84 25.94 38.64
C ALA A 6 -7.40 27.18 37.85
N LEU A 7 -8.19 28.25 37.96
CA LEU A 7 -7.78 29.59 37.56
C LEU A 7 -6.66 30.00 38.53
N ALA A 8 -5.42 29.68 38.18
CA ALA A 8 -4.26 30.22 38.87
C ALA A 8 -4.31 31.74 38.70
N LEU A 9 -4.42 32.47 39.81
CA LEU A 9 -4.19 33.91 39.83
C LEU A 9 -2.78 34.16 39.32
N LEU A 10 -2.66 34.58 38.05
CA LEU A 10 -1.46 35.20 37.52
C LEU A 10 -1.16 36.42 38.39
N ALA A 11 -0.01 36.39 39.07
CA ALA A 11 0.63 37.62 39.51
C ALA A 11 0.75 38.55 38.29
N PRO A 12 0.63 39.89 38.43
CA PRO A 12 0.84 40.77 37.29
C PRO A 12 2.23 40.51 36.75
N SER A 13 2.30 39.92 35.56
CA SER A 13 3.52 39.87 34.77
C SER A 13 3.98 41.31 34.62
N VAL A 14 5.23 41.57 34.97
CA VAL A 14 5.90 42.79 34.53
C VAL A 14 5.97 42.64 33.02
N HIS A 15 4.96 43.14 32.31
CA HIS A 15 4.90 43.11 30.85
C HIS A 15 6.14 43.83 30.32
N ALA A 16 6.89 43.16 29.46
CA ALA A 16 8.05 43.76 28.81
C ALA A 16 7.60 44.56 27.60
N ASP A 17 8.14 45.77 27.48
CA ASP A 17 8.07 46.57 26.27
C ASP A 17 8.59 45.78 25.04
N VAL A 18 8.37 46.30 23.83
CA VAL A 18 9.12 45.84 22.65
C VAL A 18 10.59 46.18 22.86
N ILE A 19 11.43 45.15 22.98
CA ILE A 19 12.86 45.29 23.28
C ILE A 19 13.67 44.67 22.15
N GLY A 20 14.43 45.50 21.43
CA GLY A 20 15.46 45.07 20.48
C GLY A 20 16.86 45.18 21.09
N ASN A 21 17.68 44.15 20.91
CA ASN A 21 19.10 44.15 21.29
C ASN A 21 19.96 43.62 20.13
N GLY A 22 21.17 44.17 20.02
CA GLY A 22 22.13 43.76 18.99
C GLY A 22 21.76 44.30 17.61
N ASP A 23 21.95 43.47 16.60
CA ASP A 23 21.75 43.82 15.20
C ASP A 23 20.27 43.83 14.82
N VAL A 24 19.62 45.00 14.94
CA VAL A 24 18.19 45.16 14.69
C VAL A 24 17.91 46.49 14.00
N THR A 25 17.09 46.47 12.95
CA THR A 25 16.54 47.68 12.30
C THR A 25 15.05 47.86 12.59
N PRO A 26 14.52 49.08 12.46
CA PRO A 26 15.20 50.37 12.22
C PRO A 26 16.14 50.80 13.36
N VAL A 27 17.04 51.74 13.08
CA VAL A 27 18.01 52.25 14.06
C VAL A 27 17.97 53.76 14.20
N ILE A 28 18.39 54.26 15.36
CA ILE A 28 18.65 55.67 15.62
C ILE A 28 20.11 55.89 16.02
N ASP A 29 20.68 56.99 15.53
CA ASP A 29 21.98 57.48 15.98
C ASP A 29 21.85 58.03 17.42
N ASN A 30 22.50 57.34 18.37
CA ASN A 30 22.52 57.76 19.78
C ASN A 30 23.72 58.67 20.11
N GLY A 31 24.46 59.15 19.11
CA GLY A 31 25.62 60.01 19.27
C GLY A 31 26.84 59.34 19.90
N SER A 32 26.80 58.02 20.12
CA SER A 32 27.90 57.22 20.70
C SER A 32 28.81 56.56 19.65
N GLY A 33 28.53 56.78 18.35
CA GLY A 33 29.27 56.15 17.23
C GLY A 33 28.85 54.71 16.93
N THR A 34 27.80 54.22 17.58
CA THR A 34 27.13 52.94 17.31
C THR A 34 25.64 53.21 17.34
N ASP A 35 24.94 52.87 16.25
CA ASP A 35 23.49 53.02 16.20
C ASP A 35 22.81 52.02 17.16
N VAL A 36 21.62 52.38 17.66
CA VAL A 36 20.82 51.52 18.55
C VAL A 36 19.45 51.25 17.92
N PRO A 37 18.80 50.12 18.25
CA PRO A 37 17.48 49.80 17.71
C PRO A 37 16.42 50.88 18.03
N ASP A 38 15.65 51.29 17.04
CA ASP A 38 14.55 52.25 17.13
C ASP A 38 13.20 51.54 16.96
N LEU A 39 12.83 50.78 17.99
CA LEU A 39 11.57 50.07 18.02
C LEU A 39 10.55 50.79 18.92
N PRO A 40 9.25 50.77 18.56
CA PRO A 40 8.23 51.40 19.37
C PRO A 40 7.99 50.58 20.64
N GLN A 41 8.54 51.07 21.76
CA GLN A 41 8.61 50.34 23.05
C GLN A 41 7.24 49.86 23.55
N PHE A 42 6.16 50.59 23.30
CA PHE A 42 4.82 50.22 23.78
C PHE A 42 3.93 49.62 22.67
N GLY A 43 4.54 49.06 21.63
CA GLY A 43 3.83 48.64 20.41
C GLY A 43 3.49 49.83 19.50
N GLY A 44 2.80 49.54 18.40
CA GLY A 44 2.56 50.48 17.31
C GLY A 44 3.40 50.17 16.06
N ALA A 45 3.38 51.08 15.08
CA ALA A 45 4.05 50.88 13.81
C ALA A 45 5.57 51.06 13.93
N VAL A 46 6.33 50.10 13.39
CA VAL A 46 7.75 50.25 13.08
C VAL A 46 7.88 51.33 12.01
N THR A 47 8.61 52.41 12.31
CA THR A 47 8.81 53.52 11.37
C THR A 47 10.28 53.61 10.97
N GLY A 48 10.56 53.91 9.70
CA GLY A 48 11.94 54.12 9.23
C GLY A 48 12.53 52.93 8.47
N GLY A 49 11.75 51.90 8.14
CA GLY A 49 12.14 50.76 7.32
C GLY A 49 11.52 49.47 7.80
N ASP A 50 12.03 48.36 7.26
CA ASP A 50 11.63 47.01 7.65
C ASP A 50 12.27 46.58 8.98
N LEU A 51 11.59 45.67 9.67
CA LEU A 51 12.10 45.05 10.89
C LEU A 51 13.03 43.90 10.49
N VAL A 52 14.34 44.15 10.52
CA VAL A 52 15.36 43.11 10.30
C VAL A 52 16.01 42.80 11.63
N VAL A 53 16.08 41.52 12.00
CA VAL A 53 16.65 41.04 13.26
C VAL A 53 17.76 40.04 12.95
N GLY A 54 19.01 40.43 13.21
CA GLY A 54 20.19 39.68 12.83
C GLY A 54 20.44 39.73 11.33
N GLY A 55 21.60 40.19 10.91
CA GLY A 55 21.96 40.34 9.50
C GLY A 55 21.31 41.55 8.84
N THR A 56 21.40 42.73 9.45
CA THR A 56 20.83 43.97 8.88
C THR A 56 21.65 44.55 7.72
N GLY A 57 22.86 44.03 7.51
CA GLY A 57 23.86 44.60 6.61
C GLY A 57 24.50 45.89 7.13
N MET A 58 24.17 46.32 8.36
CA MET A 58 24.73 47.48 9.05
C MET A 58 25.53 47.05 10.28
N GLN A 59 26.48 47.88 10.74
CA GLN A 59 27.23 47.62 11.99
C GLN A 59 26.42 48.05 13.22
N VAL A 60 25.27 47.42 13.45
CA VAL A 60 24.42 47.71 14.62
C VAL A 60 24.84 46.79 15.77
N GLY A 61 25.19 47.36 16.92
CA GLY A 61 25.65 46.58 18.09
C GLY A 61 27.01 45.87 17.94
N GLY A 62 27.64 45.90 16.77
CA GLY A 62 28.98 45.36 16.51
C GLY A 62 29.06 43.85 16.29
N THR A 63 27.92 43.19 16.03
CA THR A 63 27.79 41.75 15.77
C THR A 63 26.70 41.53 14.73
N ASP A 64 26.66 40.40 14.04
CA ASP A 64 25.53 40.03 13.14
C ASP A 64 24.39 39.31 13.90
N PHE A 65 24.40 39.39 15.24
CA PHE A 65 23.43 38.77 16.14
C PHE A 65 22.41 39.79 16.63
N GLY A 66 21.13 39.52 16.41
CA GLY A 66 20.01 40.37 16.82
C GLY A 66 18.93 39.61 17.58
N THR A 67 18.31 40.26 18.58
CA THR A 67 17.16 39.71 19.29
C THR A 67 16.07 40.74 19.46
N VAL A 68 14.81 40.35 19.28
CA VAL A 68 13.63 41.16 19.61
C VAL A 68 12.67 40.36 20.49
N VAL A 69 12.21 40.98 21.57
CA VAL A 69 11.13 40.45 22.41
C VAL A 69 9.92 41.36 22.28
N VAL A 70 8.74 40.77 22.04
CA VAL A 70 7.45 41.44 21.91
C VAL A 70 6.52 40.91 23.01
N ASP A 71 6.32 41.70 24.06
CA ASP A 71 5.40 41.41 25.18
C ASP A 71 4.44 42.59 25.45
N VAL A 72 3.80 43.05 24.37
CA VAL A 72 2.87 44.19 24.42
C VAL A 72 1.52 43.76 25.01
N PRO A 73 1.02 44.40 26.09
CA PRO A 73 -0.29 44.08 26.66
C PRO A 73 -1.44 44.19 25.64
N GLN A 74 -2.50 43.38 25.79
CA GLN A 74 -3.69 43.44 24.93
C GLN A 74 -4.36 44.82 24.84
N ASP A 75 -4.17 45.67 25.85
CA ASP A 75 -4.72 47.02 25.90
C ASP A 75 -3.87 48.07 25.14
N THR A 76 -2.74 47.65 24.56
CA THR A 76 -1.85 48.48 23.74
C THR A 76 -1.96 48.14 22.26
N ASP A 77 -1.47 49.03 21.40
CA ASP A 77 -1.43 48.76 19.97
C ASP A 77 -0.44 47.61 19.69
N PRO A 78 -0.77 46.68 18.78
CA PRO A 78 0.15 45.61 18.39
C PRO A 78 1.41 46.19 17.75
N LEU A 79 2.55 45.50 17.87
CA LEU A 79 3.72 45.82 17.05
C LEU A 79 3.37 45.53 15.59
N THR A 80 3.46 46.54 14.72
CA THR A 80 3.14 46.40 13.30
C THR A 80 4.36 46.77 12.46
N ALA A 81 4.77 45.90 11.54
CA ALA A 81 5.87 46.16 10.60
C ALA A 81 5.40 45.94 9.17
N THR A 82 6.01 46.62 8.20
CA THR A 82 5.71 46.38 6.77
C THR A 82 6.22 45.01 6.36
N ASN A 83 7.53 44.80 6.39
CA ASN A 83 8.16 43.47 6.31
C ASN A 83 8.90 43.13 7.60
N VAL A 84 9.09 41.82 7.82
CA VAL A 84 9.93 41.29 8.89
C VAL A 84 10.91 40.27 8.31
N THR A 85 12.19 40.41 8.62
CA THR A 85 13.24 39.45 8.28
C THR A 85 14.01 39.06 9.53
N ILE A 86 14.25 37.76 9.72
CA ILE A 86 15.08 37.23 10.80
C ILE A 86 16.26 36.48 10.19
N GLY A 87 17.51 36.88 10.46
CA GLY A 87 18.70 36.29 9.84
C GLY A 87 18.85 36.68 8.37
N GLY A 88 18.99 37.99 8.11
CA GLY A 88 18.94 38.60 6.77
C GLY A 88 20.15 38.35 5.87
N ILE A 89 21.33 38.07 6.43
CA ILE A 89 22.57 37.79 5.65
C ILE A 89 23.18 36.47 6.10
N PHE A 90 24.07 35.91 5.29
CA PHE A 90 24.71 34.60 5.53
C PHE A 90 25.23 34.36 6.97
N ASP A 91 25.95 35.33 7.56
CA ASP A 91 26.48 35.23 8.94
C ASP A 91 25.48 35.73 10.02
N GLY A 92 24.31 36.20 9.60
CA GLY A 92 23.28 36.79 10.45
C GLY A 92 22.56 35.75 11.29
N TYR A 93 22.46 36.01 12.59
CA TYR A 93 21.62 35.24 13.51
C TYR A 93 20.56 36.14 14.13
N GLY A 94 19.29 35.83 13.87
CA GLY A 94 18.17 36.56 14.41
C GLY A 94 17.27 35.72 15.31
N LEU A 95 16.76 36.34 16.37
CA LEU A 95 15.75 35.75 17.24
C LEU A 95 14.62 36.74 17.52
N ILE A 96 13.38 36.36 17.21
CA ILE A 96 12.18 37.07 17.66
C ILE A 96 11.39 36.18 18.61
N GLN A 97 11.03 36.71 19.77
CA GLN A 97 10.10 36.07 20.71
C GLN A 97 8.86 36.94 20.88
N VAL A 98 7.68 36.39 20.56
CA VAL A 98 6.39 37.01 20.84
C VAL A 98 5.73 36.25 21.97
N VAL A 99 5.54 36.92 23.10
CA VAL A 99 5.28 36.28 24.38
C VAL A 99 4.23 37.03 25.17
N GLY A 100 3.50 36.32 26.01
CA GLY A 100 2.46 36.93 26.84
C GLY A 100 1.09 36.94 26.18
N ALA A 101 0.06 36.80 27.01
CA ALA A 101 -1.30 36.57 26.55
C ALA A 101 -1.82 37.77 25.76
N GLY A 102 -2.00 37.59 24.46
CA GLY A 102 -2.49 38.57 23.49
C GLY A 102 -1.50 39.67 23.09
N SER A 103 -0.22 39.52 23.41
CA SER A 103 0.83 40.21 22.69
C SER A 103 0.75 39.87 21.22
N SER A 104 0.89 40.87 20.35
CA SER A 104 0.67 40.68 18.91
C SER A 104 1.72 41.38 18.07
N LEU A 105 2.30 40.62 17.15
CA LEU A 105 3.09 41.11 16.02
C LEU A 105 2.25 40.98 14.74
N ARG A 106 2.16 42.08 13.98
CA ARG A 106 1.48 42.13 12.68
C ARG A 106 2.47 42.53 11.61
N VAL A 107 2.51 41.75 10.54
CA VAL A 107 3.32 42.00 9.35
C VAL A 107 2.37 42.32 8.21
N GLN A 108 2.57 43.44 7.55
CA GLN A 108 1.64 43.94 6.52
C GLN A 108 1.81 43.21 5.20
N ASP A 109 3.04 42.83 4.86
CA ASP A 109 3.41 42.23 3.59
C ASP A 109 4.17 40.91 3.87
N ARG A 110 5.50 40.89 3.80
CA ARG A 110 6.29 39.64 3.86
C ARG A 110 6.97 39.38 5.21
N PHE A 111 6.95 38.12 5.67
CA PHE A 111 7.68 37.65 6.86
C PHE A 111 8.63 36.50 6.51
N ILE A 112 9.93 36.75 6.54
CA ILE A 112 10.99 35.76 6.32
C ILE A 112 11.67 35.37 7.64
N VAL A 113 11.78 34.07 7.89
CA VAL A 113 12.55 33.49 9.00
C VAL A 113 13.69 32.65 8.42
N GLY A 114 14.92 33.17 8.50
CA GLY A 114 16.09 32.61 7.81
C GLY A 114 16.08 33.00 6.33
N GLU A 115 16.52 34.22 6.01
CA GLU A 115 16.65 34.67 4.61
C GLU A 115 17.89 34.02 4.00
N GLU A 116 19.09 34.59 4.21
CA GLU A 116 20.36 33.96 3.89
C GLU A 116 21.02 33.28 5.11
N GLY A 117 20.70 33.76 6.32
CA GLY A 117 21.31 33.33 7.58
C GLY A 117 20.43 32.40 8.41
N GLN A 118 20.58 32.48 9.74
CA GLN A 118 19.77 31.72 10.68
C GLN A 118 18.72 32.60 11.36
N GLY A 119 17.45 32.25 11.21
CA GLY A 119 16.33 32.92 11.85
C GLY A 119 15.55 32.02 12.79
N VAL A 120 15.18 32.57 13.96
CA VAL A 120 14.34 31.88 14.94
C VAL A 120 13.16 32.77 15.34
N LEU A 121 11.95 32.22 15.26
CA LEU A 121 10.73 32.83 15.78
C LEU A 121 10.08 31.92 16.83
N SER A 122 9.79 32.46 18.00
CA SER A 122 9.04 31.75 19.04
C SER A 122 7.76 32.51 19.40
N ILE A 123 6.63 31.81 19.35
CA ILE A 123 5.29 32.33 19.70
C ILE A 123 4.75 31.48 20.84
N PHE A 124 4.64 32.04 22.04
CA PHE A 124 4.20 31.28 23.20
C PHE A 124 3.37 32.09 24.20
N ALA A 125 2.82 31.38 25.19
CA ALA A 125 2.04 31.96 26.29
C ALA A 125 0.83 32.81 25.84
N GLY A 126 0.17 32.41 24.73
CA GLY A 126 -1.05 33.08 24.26
C GLY A 126 -0.81 34.26 23.31
N ALA A 127 0.42 34.42 22.81
CA ALA A 127 0.81 35.45 21.86
C ALA A 127 0.29 35.17 20.43
N GLN A 128 0.26 36.21 19.59
CA GLN A 128 -0.26 36.11 18.22
C GLN A 128 0.70 36.75 17.21
N VAL A 129 0.98 36.04 16.12
CA VAL A 129 1.63 36.58 14.93
C VAL A 129 0.65 36.52 13.77
N ARG A 130 0.55 37.62 13.02
CA ARG A 130 -0.26 37.68 11.80
C ARG A 130 0.55 38.29 10.66
N THR A 131 0.54 37.68 9.49
CA THR A 131 1.15 38.23 8.27
C THR A 131 0.09 38.66 7.27
N ASN A 132 0.51 39.43 6.25
CA ASN A 132 -0.33 39.97 5.18
C ASN A 132 -1.66 40.60 5.66
N VAL A 133 -1.57 41.56 6.61
CA VAL A 133 -2.76 42.20 7.21
C VAL A 133 -3.37 43.35 6.38
N ASP A 134 -2.73 43.78 5.28
CA ASP A 134 -3.16 44.94 4.47
C ASP A 134 -3.71 44.57 3.08
N ASP A 135 -4.15 43.33 2.88
CA ASP A 135 -4.83 42.92 1.66
C ASP A 135 -6.23 43.59 1.56
N THR A 136 -6.21 44.86 1.14
CA THR A 136 -7.38 45.69 0.86
C THR A 136 -8.02 45.36 -0.49
N GLY A 137 -7.86 44.11 -0.97
CA GLY A 137 -8.54 43.62 -2.17
C GLY A 137 -8.07 44.27 -3.47
N ALA A 138 -6.87 44.85 -3.48
CA ALA A 138 -6.17 45.15 -4.71
C ALA A 138 -5.28 43.94 -5.02
N PRO A 139 -5.42 43.29 -6.19
CA PRO A 139 -4.39 42.37 -6.64
C PRO A 139 -3.15 43.23 -6.88
N SER A 140 -2.29 43.35 -5.87
CA SER A 140 -0.87 43.54 -6.14
C SER A 140 -0.52 42.44 -7.14
N GLY A 141 0.25 42.75 -8.18
CA GLY A 141 0.51 41.85 -9.31
C GLY A 141 1.21 40.53 -8.96
N MET A 142 1.29 40.19 -7.68
CA MET A 142 1.68 38.94 -7.06
C MET A 142 0.69 38.70 -5.91
N MET A 143 -0.43 37.99 -6.17
CA MET A 143 -0.91 37.07 -5.13
C MET A 143 0.24 36.10 -4.91
N GLY A 144 0.62 35.81 -3.67
CA GLY A 144 1.66 34.83 -3.40
C GLY A 144 1.36 33.56 -4.19
N THR A 145 2.16 33.32 -5.21
CA THR A 145 2.11 32.06 -5.97
C THR A 145 3.03 31.09 -5.25
N ARG A 146 3.09 29.83 -5.70
CA ARG A 146 4.18 28.89 -5.33
C ARG A 146 5.58 29.52 -5.35
N THR A 147 5.77 30.66 -6.03
CA THR A 147 7.05 31.36 -6.18
C THR A 147 7.31 32.55 -5.23
N ASP A 148 6.34 33.01 -4.43
CA ASP A 148 6.58 34.14 -3.50
C ASP A 148 5.62 34.08 -2.30
N PRO A 149 5.96 33.34 -1.24
CA PRO A 149 5.08 33.15 -0.08
C PRO A 149 5.09 34.37 0.87
N ASP A 150 3.93 34.69 1.45
CA ASP A 150 3.77 35.76 2.45
C ASP A 150 4.59 35.48 3.71
N MET A 151 4.71 34.20 4.06
CA MET A 151 5.59 33.74 5.13
C MET A 151 6.51 32.63 4.62
N ALA A 152 7.81 32.85 4.76
CA ALA A 152 8.83 31.88 4.40
C ALA A 152 9.69 31.49 5.59
N ILE A 153 9.97 30.20 5.73
CA ILE A 153 10.85 29.64 6.76
C ILE A 153 11.97 28.89 6.05
N GLY A 154 13.19 29.43 6.05
CA GLY A 154 14.30 28.94 5.24
C GLY A 154 14.12 29.32 3.76
N GLU A 155 14.38 30.59 3.44
CA GLU A 155 14.05 31.22 2.15
C GLU A 155 14.90 30.71 0.97
N ILE A 156 16.23 30.81 1.04
CA ILE A 156 17.14 30.48 -0.07
C ILE A 156 18.12 29.36 0.29
N GLU A 157 18.88 28.88 -0.70
CA GLU A 157 19.92 27.87 -0.50
C GLU A 157 20.87 28.23 0.66
N GLY A 158 21.04 27.28 1.58
CA GLY A 158 21.96 27.38 2.72
C GLY A 158 21.41 28.07 3.96
N SER A 159 20.27 28.76 3.87
CA SER A 159 19.65 29.43 5.02
C SER A 159 18.89 28.48 5.94
N GLN A 160 18.64 28.92 7.18
CA GLN A 160 17.96 28.12 8.20
C GLN A 160 16.88 28.91 8.93
N GLY A 161 15.63 28.49 8.81
CA GLY A 161 14.48 29.06 9.51
C GLY A 161 13.90 28.09 10.54
N PHE A 162 13.65 28.59 11.75
CA PHE A 162 13.00 27.82 12.82
C PHE A 162 11.84 28.62 13.41
N VAL A 163 10.63 28.05 13.37
CA VAL A 163 9.44 28.66 13.97
C VAL A 163 8.83 27.69 14.98
N THR A 164 8.52 28.19 16.18
CA THR A 164 7.80 27.43 17.20
C THR A 164 6.54 28.18 17.60
N VAL A 165 5.40 27.51 17.54
CA VAL A 165 4.11 27.97 18.07
C VAL A 165 3.70 27.01 19.18
N ASP A 166 3.73 27.50 20.43
CA ASP A 166 3.56 26.66 21.60
C ASP A 166 2.57 27.24 22.61
N GLY A 167 1.73 26.37 23.17
CA GLY A 167 0.89 26.72 24.31
C GLY A 167 -0.49 27.24 23.94
N LEU A 168 -1.39 27.17 24.93
CA LEU A 168 -2.79 27.57 24.79
C LEU A 168 -2.92 29.04 24.38
N GLY A 169 -3.67 29.26 23.30
CA GLY A 169 -3.98 30.60 22.79
C GLY A 169 -2.90 31.18 21.88
N SER A 170 -1.74 30.54 21.77
CA SER A 170 -0.70 30.93 20.83
C SER A 170 -1.17 30.69 19.41
N LEU A 171 -1.02 31.71 18.55
CA LEU A 171 -1.54 31.71 17.19
C LEU A 171 -0.51 32.24 16.21
N LEU A 172 -0.25 31.48 15.15
CA LEU A 172 0.33 32.00 13.92
C LEU A 172 -0.77 32.01 12.84
N ARG A 173 -0.97 33.15 12.20
CA ARG A 173 -1.84 33.26 11.03
C ARG A 173 -1.09 33.88 9.87
N ASN A 174 -1.14 33.23 8.71
CA ASN A 174 -0.59 33.73 7.46
C ASN A 174 -1.60 33.51 6.33
N ASN A 175 -1.37 34.17 5.20
CA ASN A 175 -2.16 33.93 4.00
C ASN A 175 -1.58 32.73 3.23
N THR A 176 -0.34 32.82 2.76
CA THR A 176 0.45 31.68 2.26
C THR A 176 1.63 31.34 3.19
N LEU A 177 2.06 30.07 3.20
CA LEU A 177 3.18 29.60 4.01
C LEU A 177 4.10 28.67 3.19
N ALA A 178 5.40 28.96 3.17
CA ALA A 178 6.42 28.02 2.70
C ALA A 178 7.37 27.64 3.84
N VAL A 179 7.56 26.35 4.04
CA VAL A 179 8.54 25.78 4.97
C VAL A 179 9.59 25.04 4.17
N GLY A 180 10.84 25.52 4.21
CA GLY A 180 11.92 25.07 3.33
C GLY A 180 11.66 25.48 1.88
N HIS A 181 11.64 26.79 1.61
CA HIS A 181 11.37 27.35 0.28
C HIS A 181 12.54 27.05 -0.68
N GLY A 182 13.75 27.46 -0.34
CA GLY A 182 15.01 26.98 -0.94
C GLY A 182 16.04 26.52 0.11
N GLY A 183 15.82 26.90 1.37
CA GLY A 183 16.71 26.57 2.50
C GLY A 183 16.17 25.43 3.37
N PHE A 184 16.69 25.36 4.60
CA PHE A 184 16.16 24.48 5.64
C PHE A 184 15.09 25.22 6.45
N GLY A 185 13.87 24.70 6.46
CA GLY A 185 12.76 25.23 7.23
C GLY A 185 12.18 24.23 8.21
N ARG A 186 11.90 24.69 9.43
CA ARG A 186 11.17 23.92 10.43
C ARG A 186 10.09 24.75 11.12
N LEU A 187 8.89 24.18 11.21
CA LEU A 187 7.77 24.70 11.97
C LEU A 187 7.28 23.66 12.99
N ASP A 188 7.38 23.97 14.27
CA ASP A 188 6.84 23.16 15.36
C ASP A 188 5.57 23.81 15.93
N ILE A 189 4.47 23.05 15.96
CA ILE A 189 3.17 23.48 16.50
C ILE A 189 2.81 22.51 17.63
N THR A 190 2.74 23.01 18.88
CA THR A 190 2.63 22.14 20.05
C THR A 190 1.73 22.68 21.16
N ASN A 191 1.30 21.80 22.07
CA ASN A 191 0.62 22.14 23.33
C ASN A 191 -0.58 23.10 23.19
N PHE A 192 -1.60 22.72 22.42
CA PHE A 192 -2.83 23.51 22.17
C PHE A 192 -2.64 24.77 21.29
N ALA A 193 -1.47 24.93 20.68
CA ALA A 193 -1.21 26.00 19.72
C ALA A 193 -2.07 25.87 18.46
N ARG A 194 -2.18 26.99 17.74
CA ARG A 194 -2.94 27.07 16.50
C ARG A 194 -2.11 27.71 15.40
N VAL A 195 -2.14 27.09 14.23
CA VAL A 195 -1.72 27.72 12.98
C VAL A 195 -2.91 27.80 12.02
N GLN A 196 -3.04 28.92 11.34
CA GLN A 196 -4.01 29.13 10.27
C GLN A 196 -3.27 29.67 9.05
N THR A 197 -3.35 28.93 7.95
CA THR A 197 -2.92 29.37 6.62
C THR A 197 -4.19 29.57 5.80
N ASP A 198 -4.45 30.81 5.39
CA ASP A 198 -5.73 31.18 4.77
C ASP A 198 -5.82 30.75 3.29
N ASP A 199 -4.70 30.47 2.64
CA ASP A 199 -4.59 30.00 1.25
C ASP A 199 -3.69 28.75 1.17
N GLU A 200 -2.57 28.80 0.45
CA GLU A 200 -1.70 27.65 0.18
C GLU A 200 -0.60 27.46 1.24
N ALA A 201 -0.31 26.19 1.58
CA ALA A 201 0.82 25.80 2.40
C ALA A 201 1.74 24.82 1.66
N ILE A 202 3.04 25.12 1.59
CA ILE A 202 4.06 24.31 0.93
C ILE A 202 5.13 23.90 1.93
N ILE A 203 5.49 22.61 1.93
CA ILE A 203 6.60 22.05 2.70
C ILE A 203 7.61 21.46 1.71
N GLY A 204 8.80 22.06 1.59
CA GLY A 204 9.84 21.64 0.65
C GLY A 204 9.57 22.07 -0.79
N ASN A 205 10.02 23.27 -1.17
CA ASN A 205 9.92 23.86 -2.51
C ASN A 205 11.30 23.93 -3.22
N GLU A 206 11.38 24.38 -4.48
CA GLU A 206 12.62 24.88 -5.08
C GLU A 206 12.71 26.40 -4.92
N GLU A 207 13.94 26.93 -4.83
CA GLU A 207 14.16 28.37 -4.89
C GLU A 207 13.65 28.91 -6.24
N VAL A 208 13.03 30.09 -6.26
CA VAL A 208 12.59 30.69 -7.51
C VAL A 208 13.78 31.38 -8.16
N SER A 209 14.14 30.90 -9.34
CA SER A 209 15.25 31.47 -10.11
C SER A 209 15.05 32.96 -10.36
N GLY A 210 15.88 33.78 -9.73
CA GLY A 210 16.31 35.07 -10.25
C GLY A 210 17.15 34.91 -11.54
N GLY A 211 16.64 34.20 -12.56
CA GLY A 211 17.09 34.26 -13.95
C GLY A 211 18.54 33.86 -14.31
N THR A 212 19.32 33.18 -13.47
CA THR A 212 20.77 32.94 -13.76
C THR A 212 21.21 31.50 -14.06
N GLY A 213 20.30 30.51 -14.09
CA GLY A 213 20.62 29.18 -14.64
C GLY A 213 21.66 28.37 -13.86
N THR A 214 21.84 28.64 -12.56
CA THR A 214 22.54 27.75 -11.62
C THR A 214 21.61 26.58 -11.25
N PRO A 215 22.13 25.33 -11.10
CA PRO A 215 21.33 24.24 -10.56
C PRO A 215 20.85 24.64 -9.17
N GLN A 216 19.54 24.69 -8.97
CA GLN A 216 18.95 25.12 -7.71
C GLN A 216 18.95 23.91 -6.77
N GLN A 217 19.23 24.14 -5.48
CA GLN A 217 19.09 23.08 -4.50
C GLN A 217 17.62 22.96 -4.08
N PRO A 218 17.08 21.73 -4.02
CA PRO A 218 15.75 21.49 -3.48
C PRO A 218 15.71 21.90 -2.00
N GLY A 219 14.74 22.74 -1.64
CA GLY A 219 14.46 23.14 -0.27
C GLY A 219 14.06 21.96 0.60
N ASN A 220 14.32 22.06 1.91
CA ASN A 220 14.04 21.01 2.88
C ASN A 220 13.13 21.55 3.99
N GLY A 221 11.86 21.19 3.92
CA GLY A 221 10.82 21.62 4.84
C GLY A 221 10.40 20.53 5.81
N SER A 222 10.18 20.90 7.07
CA SER A 222 9.59 20.02 8.07
C SER A 222 8.54 20.75 8.92
N VAL A 223 7.36 20.14 9.07
CA VAL A 223 6.31 20.62 9.96
C VAL A 223 5.94 19.53 10.95
N TYR A 224 5.99 19.84 12.23
CA TYR A 224 5.65 18.94 13.33
C TYR A 224 4.43 19.48 14.08
N VAL A 225 3.33 18.74 14.07
CA VAL A 225 2.07 19.11 14.74
C VAL A 225 1.78 18.08 15.81
N SER A 226 1.81 18.48 17.08
CA SER A 226 1.73 17.53 18.18
C SER A 226 0.99 18.05 19.41
N GLY A 227 0.33 17.12 20.09
CA GLY A 227 -0.34 17.35 21.36
C GLY A 227 -1.82 17.66 21.20
N ARG A 228 -2.61 17.16 22.16
CA ARG A 228 -4.06 17.27 22.13
C ARG A 228 -4.55 18.69 21.95
N GLY A 229 -5.43 18.89 20.98
CA GLY A 229 -6.07 20.18 20.71
C GLY A 229 -5.18 21.19 19.97
N THR A 230 -3.93 20.84 19.71
CA THR A 230 -3.07 21.52 18.75
C THR A 230 -3.66 21.35 17.35
N ARG A 231 -3.67 22.42 16.56
CA ARG A 231 -4.20 22.34 15.19
C ARG A 231 -3.51 23.22 14.19
N TRP A 232 -3.49 22.75 12.95
CA TRP A 232 -3.17 23.53 11.77
C TRP A 232 -4.32 23.45 10.77
N ASN A 233 -4.85 24.59 10.37
CA ASN A 233 -5.88 24.68 9.33
C ASN A 233 -5.30 25.37 8.09
N ILE A 234 -5.62 24.83 6.91
CA ILE A 234 -5.19 25.31 5.59
C ILE A 234 -6.44 25.51 4.72
N GLY A 235 -6.49 26.63 3.99
CA GLY A 235 -7.61 27.02 3.13
C GLY A 235 -8.68 27.89 3.79
N PRO A 236 -9.68 28.34 3.00
CA PRO A 236 -9.98 29.75 2.87
C PRO A 236 -10.12 30.49 4.19
N GLY A 237 -9.31 31.54 4.31
CA GLY A 237 -9.65 32.72 5.09
C GLY A 237 -10.87 33.44 4.50
N THR A 238 -10.94 34.75 4.68
CA THR A 238 -12.08 35.56 4.19
C THR A 238 -12.02 35.92 2.70
N ASN A 239 -10.98 35.46 1.98
CA ASN A 239 -10.65 35.92 0.63
C ASN A 239 -11.24 34.97 -0.44
N THR A 240 -11.87 35.54 -1.47
CA THR A 240 -12.45 34.77 -2.58
C THR A 240 -11.38 34.48 -3.63
N GLY A 241 -11.10 33.21 -3.92
CA GLY A 241 -10.16 32.80 -4.98
C GLY A 241 -8.93 32.02 -4.51
N THR A 242 -8.79 31.80 -3.20
CA THR A 242 -7.76 30.93 -2.60
C THR A 242 -8.01 29.47 -3.00
N THR A 243 -6.95 28.72 -3.27
CA THR A 243 -7.07 27.27 -3.49
C THR A 243 -7.17 26.57 -2.16
N GLY A 244 -6.35 26.92 -1.16
CA GLY A 244 -6.43 26.28 0.15
C GLY A 244 -5.78 24.90 0.20
N ASP A 245 -4.75 24.71 -0.63
CA ASP A 245 -4.10 23.43 -0.84
C ASP A 245 -2.92 23.22 0.12
N LEU A 246 -2.62 21.95 0.40
CA LEU A 246 -1.41 21.54 1.11
C LEU A 246 -0.49 20.78 0.16
N ILE A 247 0.75 21.23 0.01
CA ILE A 247 1.76 20.55 -0.80
C ILE A 247 2.91 20.09 0.10
N VAL A 248 3.26 18.80 0.02
CA VAL A 248 4.38 18.21 0.76
C VAL A 248 5.38 17.58 -0.21
N GLY A 249 6.53 18.23 -0.37
CA GLY A 249 7.51 17.91 -1.41
C GLY A 249 7.00 18.36 -2.78
N ASN A 250 7.08 19.67 -3.05
CA ASN A 250 6.72 20.22 -4.37
C ASN A 250 7.81 19.83 -5.38
N GLU A 251 8.94 20.55 -5.35
CA GLU A 251 10.19 20.24 -6.07
C GLU A 251 11.28 19.78 -5.08
N GLY A 252 11.09 20.09 -3.80
CA GLY A 252 12.01 19.80 -2.71
C GLY A 252 11.69 18.55 -1.90
N ARG A 253 12.16 18.55 -0.65
CA ARG A 253 11.85 17.54 0.36
C ARG A 253 10.90 18.12 1.40
N GLY A 254 9.72 17.54 1.53
CA GLY A 254 8.74 17.92 2.53
C GLY A 254 8.46 16.80 3.51
N LEU A 255 8.43 17.14 4.81
CA LEU A 255 7.98 16.25 5.88
C LEU A 255 6.86 16.90 6.69
N LEU A 256 5.73 16.21 6.83
CA LEU A 256 4.66 16.55 7.75
C LEU A 256 4.45 15.44 8.78
N GLU A 257 4.59 15.75 10.06
CA GLU A 257 4.30 14.81 11.14
C GLU A 257 3.14 15.30 12.01
N ILE A 258 2.17 14.41 12.26
CA ILE A 258 0.99 14.66 13.09
C ILE A 258 0.90 13.58 14.16
N ARG A 259 1.04 13.98 15.42
CA ARG A 259 1.19 13.06 16.56
C ARG A 259 0.38 13.49 17.78
N GLU A 260 0.20 12.58 18.73
CA GLU A 260 -0.33 12.87 20.07
C GLU A 260 -1.69 13.63 20.09
N GLU A 261 -2.69 13.16 19.34
CA GLU A 261 -4.04 13.77 19.25
C GLU A 261 -4.06 15.17 18.57
N ALA A 262 -3.06 15.47 17.74
CA ALA A 262 -3.03 16.69 16.94
C ALA A 262 -3.87 16.57 15.66
N TYR A 263 -4.25 17.72 15.11
CA TYR A 263 -5.16 17.77 13.97
C TYR A 263 -4.70 18.74 12.89
N VAL A 264 -4.63 18.26 11.64
CA VAL A 264 -4.40 19.09 10.44
C VAL A 264 -5.62 19.00 9.53
N ARG A 265 -6.13 20.17 9.13
CA ARG A 265 -7.27 20.30 8.22
C ARG A 265 -6.89 21.01 6.94
N VAL A 266 -7.19 20.40 5.81
CA VAL A 266 -7.04 20.99 4.48
C VAL A 266 -8.43 21.16 3.88
N VAL A 267 -8.80 22.39 3.50
CA VAL A 267 -10.15 22.68 2.96
C VAL A 267 -10.32 22.21 1.53
N HIS A 268 -9.25 22.18 0.75
CA HIS A 268 -9.28 21.82 -0.66
C HIS A 268 -8.40 20.58 -0.89
N ASP A 269 -7.45 20.64 -1.82
CA ASP A 269 -6.67 19.49 -2.24
C ASP A 269 -5.38 19.36 -1.42
N ALA A 270 -4.81 18.15 -1.39
CA ALA A 270 -3.43 17.97 -0.97
C ALA A 270 -2.63 17.13 -1.96
N GLU A 271 -1.37 17.51 -2.14
CA GLU A 271 -0.47 16.87 -3.10
C GLU A 271 0.86 16.54 -2.42
N PHE A 272 1.28 15.28 -2.48
CA PHE A 272 2.53 14.83 -1.85
C PHE A 272 3.48 14.24 -2.89
N GLY A 273 4.69 14.81 -3.02
CA GLY A 273 5.65 14.44 -4.05
C GLY A 273 5.12 14.77 -5.45
N VAL A 274 5.23 16.05 -5.83
CA VAL A 274 4.52 16.62 -6.99
C VAL A 274 5.37 16.67 -8.25
N GLU A 275 6.53 17.33 -8.18
CA GLU A 275 7.39 17.58 -9.33
C GLU A 275 8.51 16.53 -9.44
N SER A 276 9.08 16.41 -10.63
CA SER A 276 10.16 15.48 -10.94
C SER A 276 11.28 15.51 -9.89
N GLY A 277 11.56 14.37 -9.26
CA GLY A 277 12.65 14.20 -8.29
C GLY A 277 12.35 14.67 -6.86
N SER A 278 11.14 15.18 -6.60
CA SER A 278 10.70 15.60 -5.27
C SER A 278 10.49 14.42 -4.31
N PHE A 279 10.44 14.75 -3.01
CA PHE A 279 10.16 13.77 -1.96
C PHE A 279 9.15 14.33 -0.95
N GLY A 280 7.97 13.71 -0.89
CA GLY A 280 6.94 14.01 0.11
C GLY A 280 6.83 12.89 1.14
N GLU A 281 6.90 13.22 2.42
CA GLU A 281 6.67 12.27 3.51
C GLU A 281 5.64 12.82 4.49
N VAL A 282 4.64 12.02 4.80
CA VAL A 282 3.57 12.38 5.76
C VAL A 282 3.44 11.27 6.78
N VAL A 283 3.44 11.61 8.06
CA VAL A 283 3.28 10.67 9.18
C VAL A 283 2.10 11.08 10.03
N ILE A 284 1.14 10.17 10.19
CA ILE A 284 -0.04 10.34 11.03
C ILE A 284 -0.03 9.20 12.04
N SER A 285 0.28 9.51 13.30
CA SER A 285 0.52 8.50 14.33
C SER A 285 -0.21 8.85 15.61
N ASP A 286 -0.55 7.83 16.40
CA ASP A 286 -1.29 7.89 17.66
C ASP A 286 -2.79 8.10 17.51
N GLN A 287 -3.54 7.43 18.39
CA GLN A 287 -4.99 7.53 18.48
C GLN A 287 -5.41 9.00 18.61
N GLY A 288 -6.33 9.42 17.73
CA GLY A 288 -6.89 10.78 17.72
C GLY A 288 -6.08 11.78 16.91
N SER A 289 -4.88 11.43 16.45
CA SER A 289 -4.17 12.22 15.45
C SER A 289 -4.88 12.10 14.09
N LEU A 290 -5.06 13.23 13.41
CA LEU A 290 -5.88 13.27 12.20
C LEU A 290 -5.33 14.26 11.17
N LEU A 291 -5.14 13.75 9.94
CA LEU A 291 -5.08 14.56 8.73
C LEU A 291 -6.42 14.46 8.01
N TRP A 292 -7.14 15.58 7.90
CA TRP A 292 -8.43 15.63 7.22
C TRP A 292 -8.36 16.56 6.01
N ILE A 293 -8.53 15.97 4.83
CA ILE A 293 -8.57 16.63 3.54
C ILE A 293 -10.00 16.59 3.02
N LEU A 294 -10.55 17.76 2.69
CA LEU A 294 -11.96 17.91 2.35
C LEU A 294 -12.28 17.67 0.88
N ASN A 295 -11.29 17.74 0.00
CA ASN A 295 -11.45 17.46 -1.42
C ASN A 295 -10.50 16.33 -1.83
N ASP A 296 -9.70 16.51 -2.87
CA ASP A 296 -8.95 15.41 -3.48
C ASP A 296 -7.52 15.32 -2.91
N THR A 297 -6.89 14.16 -3.07
CA THR A 297 -5.48 13.97 -2.74
C THR A 297 -4.77 13.09 -3.73
N GLN A 298 -3.55 13.49 -4.08
CA GLN A 298 -2.67 12.74 -4.97
C GLN A 298 -1.29 12.57 -4.34
N ILE A 299 -0.76 11.35 -4.41
CA ILE A 299 0.55 11.02 -3.86
C ILE A 299 1.47 10.40 -4.92
N GLY A 300 2.67 10.95 -5.09
CA GLY A 300 3.71 10.41 -5.98
C GLY A 300 3.26 10.33 -7.44
N HIS A 301 2.70 11.43 -7.95
CA HIS A 301 1.98 11.53 -9.23
C HIS A 301 2.67 12.37 -10.30
N ALA A 302 3.99 12.63 -10.18
CA ALA A 302 4.72 13.31 -11.25
C ALA A 302 4.62 12.57 -12.58
N SER A 303 4.50 13.34 -13.66
CA SER A 303 4.33 12.81 -15.03
C SER A 303 5.49 11.94 -15.54
N ASP A 304 6.67 12.05 -14.93
CA ASP A 304 7.87 11.27 -15.26
C ASP A 304 8.16 10.14 -14.26
N GLU A 305 7.25 9.94 -13.29
CA GLU A 305 7.30 8.90 -12.26
C GLU A 305 8.48 9.03 -11.28
N THR A 306 9.19 10.17 -11.25
CA THR A 306 10.36 10.33 -10.38
C THR A 306 10.06 10.96 -9.02
N ALA A 307 8.89 11.59 -8.85
CA ALA A 307 8.44 12.12 -7.57
C ALA A 307 8.03 11.01 -6.61
N ARG A 308 8.72 10.93 -5.47
CA ARG A 308 8.50 9.87 -4.48
C ARG A 308 7.64 10.42 -3.36
N SER A 309 6.61 9.67 -2.99
CA SER A 309 5.76 10.01 -1.86
C SER A 309 5.55 8.82 -0.95
N THR A 310 5.56 9.05 0.36
CA THR A 310 5.22 8.01 1.34
C THR A 310 4.35 8.58 2.44
N VAL A 311 3.18 7.96 2.64
CA VAL A 311 2.25 8.28 3.73
C VAL A 311 2.27 7.13 4.74
N HIS A 312 2.61 7.46 5.97
CA HIS A 312 2.59 6.55 7.12
C HIS A 312 1.33 6.82 7.95
N VAL A 313 0.51 5.78 8.15
CA VAL A 313 -0.65 5.86 9.03
C VAL A 313 -0.50 4.77 10.09
N GLU A 314 -0.27 5.19 11.33
CA GLU A 314 0.27 4.34 12.38
C GLU A 314 -0.53 4.47 13.68
N ASN A 315 -0.52 3.43 14.52
CA ASN A 315 -1.00 3.48 15.91
C ASN A 315 -2.38 4.13 16.09
N ASP A 316 -3.40 3.70 15.35
CA ASP A 316 -4.76 4.29 15.33
C ASP A 316 -4.84 5.76 14.85
N GLY A 317 -3.79 6.27 14.19
CA GLY A 317 -3.84 7.53 13.45
C GLY A 317 -4.87 7.47 12.32
N LEU A 318 -5.54 8.59 12.03
CA LEU A 318 -6.58 8.66 11.01
C LEU A 318 -6.15 9.55 9.84
N PHE A 319 -6.08 8.95 8.65
CA PHE A 319 -5.97 9.68 7.40
C PHE A 319 -7.33 9.74 6.72
N ARG A 320 -7.93 10.92 6.63
CA ARG A 320 -9.27 11.11 6.08
C ARG A 320 -9.24 11.99 4.83
N VAL A 321 -9.81 11.50 3.75
CA VAL A 321 -10.02 12.21 2.49
C VAL A 321 -11.50 12.16 2.16
N ASP A 322 -12.16 13.31 1.98
CA ASP A 322 -13.60 13.34 1.65
C ASP A 322 -13.86 13.26 0.13
N GLY A 323 -12.87 13.57 -0.72
CA GLY A 323 -12.90 13.47 -2.18
C GLY A 323 -12.17 12.23 -2.73
N ASN A 324 -11.56 12.37 -3.90
CA ASN A 324 -10.78 11.31 -4.55
C ASN A 324 -9.42 11.14 -3.87
N PHE A 325 -8.97 9.89 -3.71
CA PHE A 325 -7.62 9.61 -3.23
C PHE A 325 -6.85 8.76 -4.25
N ASP A 326 -5.88 9.38 -4.93
CA ASP A 326 -5.04 8.73 -5.94
C ASP A 326 -3.65 8.41 -5.38
N VAL A 327 -3.28 7.13 -5.45
CA VAL A 327 -1.92 6.64 -5.19
C VAL A 327 -1.23 6.43 -6.53
N GLY A 328 -0.35 7.38 -6.89
CA GLY A 328 0.46 7.33 -8.11
C GLY A 328 1.53 6.24 -8.05
N VAL A 329 2.12 5.93 -9.20
CA VAL A 329 3.12 4.84 -9.38
C VAL A 329 4.33 4.92 -8.44
N SER A 330 4.72 6.14 -8.03
CA SER A 330 5.81 6.37 -7.07
C SER A 330 5.30 6.74 -5.67
N GLY A 331 3.99 6.67 -5.46
CA GLY A 331 3.30 6.80 -4.19
C GLY A 331 3.28 5.50 -3.40
N ARG A 332 3.48 5.61 -2.08
CA ARG A 332 3.42 4.48 -1.15
C ARG A 332 2.59 4.83 0.07
N ILE A 333 1.71 3.92 0.46
CA ILE A 333 1.03 3.95 1.75
C ILE A 333 1.61 2.84 2.63
N ASN A 334 2.08 3.22 3.82
CA ASN A 334 2.51 2.32 4.87
C ASN A 334 1.51 2.38 6.02
N LEU A 335 0.76 1.29 6.21
CA LEU A 335 -0.14 1.10 7.34
C LEU A 335 0.62 0.37 8.46
N ALA A 336 0.48 0.85 9.69
CA ALA A 336 0.96 0.19 10.90
C ALA A 336 -0.03 0.35 12.07
N GLY A 337 -1.21 -0.26 11.93
CA GLY A 337 -2.37 -0.12 12.81
C GLY A 337 -3.17 1.17 12.57
N GLY A 338 -2.92 1.89 11.47
CA GLY A 338 -3.62 3.12 11.11
C GLY A 338 -4.95 2.90 10.38
N ILE A 339 -5.72 3.97 10.23
CA ILE A 339 -7.01 3.98 9.53
C ILE A 339 -6.98 4.98 8.38
N ILE A 340 -7.33 4.53 7.18
CA ILE A 340 -7.65 5.40 6.05
C ILE A 340 -9.16 5.43 5.90
N LEU A 341 -9.74 6.62 5.81
CA LEU A 341 -11.16 6.84 5.56
C LEU A 341 -11.32 7.69 4.30
N THR A 342 -11.88 7.10 3.25
CA THR A 342 -12.11 7.77 1.97
C THR A 342 -13.29 7.14 1.23
N PRO A 343 -14.03 7.86 0.37
CA PRO A 343 -14.97 7.21 -0.53
C PRO A 343 -14.31 6.15 -1.41
N THR A 344 -13.15 6.48 -2.00
CA THR A 344 -12.46 5.60 -2.97
C THR A 344 -10.96 5.86 -2.97
N VAL A 345 -10.17 4.79 -3.07
CA VAL A 345 -8.73 4.82 -3.37
C VAL A 345 -8.51 4.33 -4.81
N THR A 346 -7.93 5.16 -5.67
CA THR A 346 -7.39 4.71 -6.96
C THR A 346 -5.91 4.39 -6.78
N ASN A 347 -5.52 3.13 -6.93
CA ASN A 347 -4.15 2.68 -6.70
C ASN A 347 -3.43 2.27 -7.98
N THR A 348 -2.33 2.96 -8.28
CA THR A 348 -1.32 2.58 -9.28
C THR A 348 0.07 2.42 -8.67
N GLY A 349 0.24 2.80 -7.39
CA GLY A 349 1.45 2.63 -6.60
C GLY A 349 1.35 1.45 -5.65
N VAL A 350 1.73 1.63 -4.39
CA VAL A 350 1.77 0.55 -3.39
C VAL A 350 0.99 0.92 -2.12
N ILE A 351 0.09 0.05 -1.70
CA ILE A 351 -0.54 0.06 -0.38
C ILE A 351 -0.06 -1.16 0.39
N ARG A 352 0.48 -0.99 1.60
CA ARG A 352 1.01 -2.12 2.37
C ARG A 352 0.90 -1.98 3.88
N GLY A 353 1.05 -3.10 4.57
CA GLY A 353 1.16 -3.17 6.04
C GLY A 353 -0.15 -3.53 6.73
N ASP A 354 -0.18 -3.39 8.05
CA ASP A 354 -1.33 -3.68 8.89
C ASP A 354 -2.18 -2.44 9.15
N GLY A 355 -3.50 -2.53 9.03
CA GLY A 355 -4.40 -1.40 9.24
C GLY A 355 -5.78 -1.59 8.64
N ARG A 356 -6.55 -0.49 8.60
CA ARG A 356 -7.92 -0.49 8.07
C ARG A 356 -8.10 0.55 6.98
N ILE A 357 -8.73 0.15 5.88
CA ILE A 357 -9.15 1.04 4.80
C ILE A 357 -10.68 1.02 4.75
N GLU A 358 -11.27 2.13 5.12
CA GLU A 358 -12.70 2.41 5.03
C GLU A 358 -12.98 3.16 3.73
N GLY A 359 -13.24 2.43 2.66
CA GLY A 359 -13.48 2.97 1.31
C GLY A 359 -13.41 1.91 0.23
N ASP A 360 -13.96 2.20 -0.95
CA ASP A 360 -13.76 1.36 -2.13
C ASP A 360 -12.30 1.44 -2.60
N ILE A 361 -11.78 0.36 -3.18
CA ILE A 361 -10.42 0.34 -3.77
C ILE A 361 -10.51 -0.05 -5.24
N LEU A 362 -10.03 0.83 -6.10
CA LEU A 362 -9.74 0.55 -7.50
C LEU A 362 -8.23 0.34 -7.65
N ASN A 363 -7.77 -0.90 -7.63
CA ASN A 363 -6.36 -1.24 -7.87
C ASN A 363 -6.06 -1.32 -9.37
N ALA A 364 -5.78 -0.18 -9.99
CA ALA A 364 -5.61 0.00 -11.43
C ALA A 364 -4.18 -0.29 -11.93
N GLY A 365 -3.61 -1.42 -11.52
CA GLY A 365 -2.24 -1.81 -11.85
C GLY A 365 -1.21 -1.52 -10.77
N GLY A 366 -1.65 -1.09 -9.58
CA GLY A 366 -0.81 -1.00 -8.39
C GLY A 366 -0.76 -2.29 -7.59
N ASP A 367 -0.19 -2.19 -6.40
CA ASP A 367 0.01 -3.30 -5.47
C ASP A 367 -0.70 -3.07 -4.13
N ILE A 368 -1.33 -4.11 -3.61
CA ILE A 368 -1.83 -4.18 -2.23
C ILE A 368 -1.12 -5.34 -1.53
N ARG A 369 -0.39 -5.07 -0.44
CA ARG A 369 0.51 -6.05 0.16
C ARG A 369 0.39 -6.20 1.68
N THR A 370 0.39 -7.42 2.19
CA THR A 370 0.63 -7.73 3.61
C THR A 370 1.72 -8.77 3.75
N ALA A 371 2.47 -8.71 4.84
CA ALA A 371 3.55 -9.63 5.13
C ALA A 371 3.61 -10.05 6.61
N ALA A 372 4.31 -11.15 6.90
CA ALA A 372 4.81 -11.41 8.23
C ALA A 372 6.21 -10.79 8.38
N GLY A 373 6.29 -9.52 8.78
CA GLY A 373 7.58 -8.87 9.07
C GLY A 373 8.33 -9.48 10.27
N ILE A 374 7.60 -10.19 11.16
CA ILE A 374 8.13 -10.89 12.34
C ILE A 374 7.51 -12.30 12.38
N ALA A 375 8.33 -13.31 12.64
CA ALA A 375 7.86 -14.70 12.74
C ALA A 375 6.68 -14.84 13.73
N ASN A 376 5.57 -15.42 13.27
CA ASN A 376 4.31 -15.60 14.00
C ASN A 376 3.53 -14.33 14.34
N ILE A 377 3.83 -13.19 13.71
CA ILE A 377 3.00 -11.99 13.77
C ILE A 377 2.61 -11.65 12.33
N ARG A 378 1.33 -11.77 12.04
CA ARG A 378 0.76 -11.46 10.72
C ARG A 378 0.43 -9.97 10.68
N GLU A 379 0.85 -9.26 9.65
CA GLU A 379 0.18 -8.00 9.31
C GLU A 379 -1.28 -8.32 8.96
N GLN A 380 -2.21 -7.52 9.49
CA GLN A 380 -3.64 -7.69 9.27
C GLN A 380 -4.19 -6.44 8.58
N MET A 381 -4.68 -6.61 7.35
CA MET A 381 -5.33 -5.54 6.60
C MET A 381 -6.83 -5.81 6.48
N LEU A 382 -7.64 -4.84 6.88
CA LEU A 382 -9.09 -4.86 6.70
C LEU A 382 -9.52 -3.81 5.67
N VAL A 383 -10.25 -4.23 4.64
CA VAL A 383 -10.87 -3.33 3.66
C VAL A 383 -12.39 -3.49 3.74
N THR A 384 -13.09 -2.40 4.01
CA THR A 384 -14.54 -2.44 4.24
C THR A 384 -15.36 -2.06 3.00
N GLY A 385 -14.75 -1.46 1.99
CA GLY A 385 -15.40 -1.18 0.70
C GLY A 385 -15.17 -2.29 -0.32
N SER A 386 -15.80 -2.13 -1.47
CA SER A 386 -15.62 -3.03 -2.60
C SER A 386 -14.21 -2.90 -3.19
N VAL A 387 -13.67 -3.98 -3.74
CA VAL A 387 -12.35 -3.98 -4.37
C VAL A 387 -12.45 -4.42 -5.82
N VAL A 388 -11.90 -3.62 -6.72
CA VAL A 388 -11.70 -3.98 -8.12
C VAL A 388 -10.21 -4.03 -8.40
N ASN A 389 -9.70 -5.23 -8.67
CA ASN A 389 -8.28 -5.47 -8.88
C ASN A 389 -7.94 -5.69 -10.34
N SER A 390 -7.05 -4.85 -10.88
CA SER A 390 -6.34 -5.03 -12.16
C SER A 390 -4.82 -4.95 -11.97
N GLY A 391 -4.34 -5.08 -10.73
CA GLY A 391 -2.92 -5.11 -10.36
C GLY A 391 -2.64 -6.33 -9.48
N ILE A 392 -1.74 -6.19 -8.51
CA ILE A 392 -1.34 -7.29 -7.64
C ILE A 392 -1.95 -7.12 -6.24
N VAL A 393 -2.55 -8.19 -5.72
CA VAL A 393 -2.87 -8.33 -4.30
C VAL A 393 -2.04 -9.48 -3.75
N GLU A 394 -1.09 -9.18 -2.86
CA GLU A 394 -0.09 -10.12 -2.36
C GLU A 394 -0.14 -10.22 -0.84
N SER A 395 -0.23 -11.44 -0.31
CA SER A 395 -0.03 -11.70 1.11
C SER A 395 1.02 -12.79 1.33
N ILE A 396 2.10 -12.47 2.05
CA ILE A 396 3.18 -13.42 2.38
C ILE A 396 3.32 -13.53 3.90
N GLY A 397 2.68 -14.52 4.51
CA GLY A 397 2.59 -14.64 5.96
C GLY A 397 1.61 -13.65 6.61
N GLY A 398 0.98 -12.78 5.81
CA GLY A 398 0.01 -11.80 6.27
C GLY A 398 -1.42 -12.35 6.34
N GLU A 399 -2.34 -11.42 6.59
CA GLU A 399 -3.78 -11.66 6.63
C GLU A 399 -4.50 -10.47 5.99
N MET A 400 -5.44 -10.75 5.08
CA MET A 400 -6.30 -9.74 4.46
C MET A 400 -7.77 -10.12 4.63
N GLU A 401 -8.61 -9.17 5.01
CA GLU A 401 -10.06 -9.33 5.08
C GLU A 401 -10.75 -8.25 4.25
N PHE A 402 -11.66 -8.69 3.38
CA PHE A 402 -12.48 -7.88 2.49
C PHE A 402 -13.95 -8.10 2.86
N GLU A 403 -14.61 -7.04 3.33
CA GLU A 403 -16.00 -7.13 3.83
C GLU A 403 -17.03 -7.16 2.69
N GLU A 404 -16.77 -6.42 1.62
CA GLU A 404 -17.64 -6.29 0.44
C GLU A 404 -17.09 -7.09 -0.74
N LEU A 405 -17.77 -7.02 -1.89
CA LEU A 405 -17.41 -7.77 -3.10
C LEU A 405 -15.97 -7.46 -3.55
N PHE A 406 -15.18 -8.51 -3.73
CA PHE A 406 -13.89 -8.44 -4.40
C PHE A 406 -14.02 -8.95 -5.84
N THR A 407 -13.64 -8.12 -6.81
CA THR A 407 -13.55 -8.49 -8.23
C THR A 407 -12.10 -8.46 -8.68
N ASN A 408 -11.54 -9.63 -9.02
CA ASN A 408 -10.28 -9.72 -9.74
C ASN A 408 -10.56 -9.68 -11.24
N ASN A 409 -10.05 -8.68 -11.93
CA ASN A 409 -10.16 -8.58 -13.39
C ASN A 409 -9.15 -9.52 -14.06
N VAL A 410 -9.28 -9.67 -15.39
CA VAL A 410 -8.42 -10.57 -16.19
C VAL A 410 -6.93 -10.26 -16.06
N ASP A 411 -6.58 -8.98 -15.93
CA ASP A 411 -5.19 -8.54 -15.76
C ASP A 411 -4.75 -8.51 -14.28
N GLY A 412 -5.65 -8.85 -13.35
CA GLY A 412 -5.41 -8.83 -11.92
C GLY A 412 -4.84 -10.15 -11.39
N GLN A 413 -3.99 -10.05 -10.37
CA GLN A 413 -3.36 -11.18 -9.71
C GLN A 413 -3.66 -11.18 -8.21
N ILE A 414 -3.95 -12.36 -7.66
CA ILE A 414 -4.01 -12.62 -6.22
C ILE A 414 -2.92 -13.63 -5.87
N PHE A 415 -2.05 -13.29 -4.93
CA PHE A 415 -0.96 -14.13 -4.47
C PHE A 415 -1.03 -14.34 -2.95
N GLY A 416 -1.14 -15.58 -2.51
CA GLY A 416 -1.07 -15.98 -1.11
C GLY A 416 0.04 -16.99 -0.87
N LYS A 417 0.95 -16.69 0.06
CA LYS A 417 1.93 -17.66 0.58
C LYS A 417 1.96 -17.60 2.09
N ASP A 418 1.77 -18.74 2.75
CA ASP A 418 1.63 -18.80 4.21
C ASP A 418 0.54 -17.84 4.74
N ALA A 419 -0.47 -17.52 3.93
CA ALA A 419 -1.36 -16.38 4.13
C ALA A 419 -2.76 -16.78 4.61
N ILE A 420 -3.53 -15.78 5.04
CA ILE A 420 -4.98 -15.90 5.25
C ILE A 420 -5.69 -14.82 4.44
N LEU A 421 -6.53 -15.22 3.50
CA LEU A 421 -7.32 -14.32 2.66
C LEU A 421 -8.80 -14.53 2.95
N ARG A 422 -9.53 -13.49 3.35
CA ARG A 422 -10.96 -13.57 3.67
C ARG A 422 -11.78 -12.68 2.79
N PHE A 423 -12.66 -13.28 1.98
CA PHE A 423 -13.58 -12.63 1.08
C PHE A 423 -15.01 -12.78 1.63
N ARG A 424 -15.35 -11.97 2.64
CA ARG A 424 -16.68 -12.02 3.30
C ARG A 424 -17.80 -11.62 2.34
N GLY A 425 -17.53 -10.66 1.45
CA GLY A 425 -18.45 -10.19 0.41
C GLY A 425 -18.46 -11.01 -0.89
N ASN A 426 -17.83 -12.19 -0.88
CA ASN A 426 -17.51 -13.05 -2.04
C ASN A 426 -16.36 -12.54 -2.91
N LEU A 427 -15.79 -13.48 -3.68
CA LEU A 427 -14.75 -13.26 -4.66
C LEU A 427 -15.28 -13.63 -6.05
N VAL A 428 -15.12 -12.72 -7.01
CA VAL A 428 -15.26 -12.99 -8.45
C VAL A 428 -13.87 -12.88 -9.06
N ASP A 429 -13.24 -14.02 -9.34
CA ASP A 429 -11.91 -14.06 -9.90
C ASP A 429 -11.90 -14.40 -11.39
N ASN A 430 -11.62 -13.40 -12.22
CA ASN A 430 -11.44 -13.57 -13.67
C ASN A 430 -9.96 -13.55 -14.09
N GLY A 431 -9.05 -13.32 -13.14
CA GLY A 431 -7.61 -13.21 -13.37
C GLY A 431 -6.89 -14.48 -12.92
N GLU A 432 -5.68 -14.28 -12.38
CA GLU A 432 -4.84 -15.35 -11.83
C GLU A 432 -4.89 -15.34 -10.30
N MET A 433 -5.05 -16.52 -9.70
CA MET A 433 -4.87 -16.73 -8.28
C MET A 433 -3.77 -17.78 -8.02
N TYR A 434 -2.80 -17.43 -7.18
CA TYR A 434 -1.77 -18.34 -6.68
C TYR A 434 -1.90 -18.49 -5.16
N ILE A 435 -1.91 -19.73 -4.67
CA ILE A 435 -1.94 -20.04 -3.24
C ILE A 435 -0.93 -21.13 -2.87
N GLU A 436 -0.15 -20.91 -1.82
CA GLU A 436 0.76 -21.89 -1.22
C GLU A 436 0.63 -21.81 0.29
N ASN A 437 0.36 -22.93 0.97
CA ASN A 437 0.13 -22.99 2.42
C ASN A 437 -0.83 -21.88 2.91
N THR A 438 -1.90 -21.65 2.16
CA THR A 438 -2.77 -20.48 2.35
C THR A 438 -4.20 -20.92 2.67
N VAL A 439 -4.85 -20.17 3.57
CA VAL A 439 -6.27 -20.31 3.87
C VAL A 439 -7.05 -19.23 3.14
N VAL A 440 -8.04 -19.64 2.36
CA VAL A 440 -8.98 -18.78 1.66
C VAL A 440 -10.36 -18.96 2.29
N GLU A 441 -10.91 -17.92 2.92
CA GLU A 441 -12.29 -17.92 3.40
C GLU A 441 -13.18 -17.20 2.39
N ALA A 442 -13.99 -17.95 1.63
CA ALA A 442 -14.94 -17.40 0.68
C ALA A 442 -16.18 -18.31 0.64
N PRO A 443 -17.42 -17.79 0.74
CA PRO A 443 -18.61 -18.64 0.65
C PRO A 443 -18.66 -19.46 -0.64
N LEU A 444 -18.27 -18.84 -1.75
CA LEU A 444 -18.05 -19.46 -3.04
C LEU A 444 -16.76 -18.88 -3.64
N LEU A 445 -15.81 -19.75 -3.95
CA LEU A 445 -14.60 -19.44 -4.70
C LEU A 445 -14.86 -19.75 -6.18
N SER A 446 -15.15 -18.72 -6.97
CA SER A 446 -15.28 -18.81 -8.42
C SER A 446 -14.02 -18.27 -9.08
N VAL A 447 -13.27 -19.14 -9.77
CA VAL A 447 -11.93 -18.84 -10.30
C VAL A 447 -11.81 -19.11 -11.80
N GLY A 448 -11.14 -18.20 -12.50
CA GLY A 448 -10.68 -18.36 -13.88
C GLY A 448 -9.45 -19.25 -13.96
N SER A 449 -8.37 -18.87 -13.28
CA SER A 449 -7.13 -19.65 -13.19
C SER A 449 -6.67 -19.74 -11.75
N LEU A 450 -6.45 -20.97 -11.26
CA LEU A 450 -5.96 -21.23 -9.91
C LEU A 450 -4.68 -22.06 -9.97
N THR A 451 -3.60 -21.56 -9.38
CA THR A 451 -2.37 -22.32 -9.15
C THR A 451 -2.21 -22.60 -7.66
N VAL A 452 -2.06 -23.87 -7.31
CA VAL A 452 -1.73 -24.30 -5.95
C VAL A 452 -0.26 -24.68 -5.91
N GLY A 453 0.52 -24.03 -5.04
CA GLY A 453 1.94 -24.31 -4.82
C GLY A 453 2.18 -25.64 -4.13
N ALA A 454 3.46 -25.95 -3.88
CA ALA A 454 3.93 -27.12 -3.15
C ALA A 454 3.63 -26.97 -1.65
N ALA A 455 2.38 -27.28 -1.26
CA ALA A 455 1.87 -27.38 0.11
C ALA A 455 0.34 -27.59 0.10
N SER A 456 -0.22 -27.89 1.27
CA SER A 456 -1.67 -27.89 1.48
C SER A 456 -2.23 -26.47 1.60
N SER A 457 -3.16 -26.12 0.73
CA SER A 457 -4.00 -24.92 0.85
C SER A 457 -5.44 -25.30 1.17
N PHE A 458 -6.16 -24.39 1.84
CA PHE A 458 -7.51 -24.66 2.35
C PHE A 458 -8.49 -23.60 1.87
N VAL A 459 -9.66 -24.02 1.39
CA VAL A 459 -10.80 -23.14 1.10
C VAL A 459 -11.90 -23.41 2.11
N LEU A 460 -12.25 -22.40 2.91
CA LEU A 460 -13.39 -22.47 3.81
C LEU A 460 -14.66 -22.03 3.07
N GLY A 461 -15.17 -22.92 2.20
CA GLY A 461 -16.38 -22.74 1.40
C GLY A 461 -16.41 -23.66 0.19
N ASP A 462 -17.25 -23.32 -0.79
CA ASP A 462 -17.40 -24.08 -2.04
C ASP A 462 -16.40 -23.62 -3.10
N LEU A 463 -15.95 -24.53 -3.97
CA LEU A 463 -15.16 -24.23 -5.18
C LEU A 463 -16.04 -24.40 -6.42
N ALA A 464 -16.02 -23.43 -7.33
CA ALA A 464 -16.64 -23.54 -8.64
C ALA A 464 -15.66 -23.17 -9.77
N MET A 465 -15.39 -24.15 -10.63
CA MET A 465 -14.61 -24.01 -11.85
C MET A 465 -15.52 -24.16 -13.08
N SER A 466 -15.30 -23.32 -14.08
CA SER A 466 -16.04 -23.35 -15.34
C SER A 466 -15.34 -24.21 -16.38
N GLY A 467 -16.01 -24.54 -17.49
CA GLY A 467 -15.40 -25.28 -18.61
C GLY A 467 -14.24 -24.56 -19.33
N ILE A 468 -13.95 -23.31 -18.97
CA ILE A 468 -12.79 -22.54 -19.49
C ILE A 468 -11.75 -22.25 -18.40
N SER A 469 -11.97 -22.74 -17.18
CA SER A 469 -11.06 -22.53 -16.06
C SER A 469 -9.83 -23.44 -16.16
N GLU A 470 -8.75 -23.12 -15.45
CA GLU A 470 -7.56 -23.97 -15.32
C GLU A 470 -7.17 -24.15 -13.84
N LEU A 471 -6.92 -25.39 -13.42
CA LEU A 471 -6.28 -25.71 -12.15
C LEU A 471 -4.84 -26.18 -12.42
N SER A 472 -3.86 -25.46 -11.89
CA SER A 472 -2.44 -25.84 -11.96
C SER A 472 -1.97 -26.39 -10.61
N MET A 473 -1.42 -27.60 -10.61
CA MET A 473 -0.93 -28.31 -9.42
C MET A 473 0.52 -28.78 -9.64
N HIS A 474 1.28 -28.87 -8.56
CA HIS A 474 2.62 -29.43 -8.51
C HIS A 474 2.60 -30.87 -7.99
N ILE A 475 3.30 -31.78 -8.67
CA ILE A 475 3.58 -33.14 -8.21
C ILE A 475 5.05 -33.20 -7.83
N ASP A 476 5.32 -33.65 -6.62
CA ASP A 476 6.65 -33.86 -6.05
C ASP A 476 6.64 -35.17 -5.24
N ASP A 477 7.64 -35.43 -4.40
CA ASP A 477 7.61 -36.52 -3.43
C ASP A 477 6.45 -36.39 -2.41
N ASP A 478 6.16 -37.49 -1.69
CA ASP A 478 4.89 -37.70 -0.96
C ASP A 478 4.51 -36.58 0.03
N ASP A 479 5.46 -35.78 0.52
CA ASP A 479 5.20 -34.75 1.54
C ASP A 479 5.08 -33.31 0.99
N ASP A 480 5.51 -33.04 -0.26
CA ASP A 480 5.61 -31.67 -0.81
C ASP A 480 4.73 -31.41 -2.07
N HIS A 481 3.89 -32.36 -2.49
CA HIS A 481 2.93 -32.13 -3.58
C HIS A 481 1.82 -31.12 -3.23
N SER A 482 1.22 -30.51 -4.26
CA SER A 482 0.10 -29.60 -4.11
C SER A 482 -1.16 -30.31 -3.62
N ARG A 483 -1.81 -29.74 -2.59
CA ARG A 483 -3.08 -30.25 -2.07
C ARG A 483 -4.05 -29.12 -1.84
N LEU A 484 -5.29 -29.27 -2.31
CA LEU A 484 -6.36 -28.30 -2.11
C LEU A 484 -7.52 -28.94 -1.35
N ALA A 485 -7.75 -28.49 -0.12
CA ALA A 485 -8.85 -28.99 0.69
C ALA A 485 -9.95 -27.94 0.83
N MET A 486 -11.20 -28.36 0.62
CA MET A 486 -12.37 -27.49 0.77
C MET A 486 -13.28 -28.03 1.87
N THR A 487 -13.93 -27.13 2.62
CA THR A 487 -14.96 -27.51 3.60
C THR A 487 -16.36 -27.64 2.99
N GLY A 488 -16.53 -27.23 1.73
CA GLY A 488 -17.79 -27.30 0.99
C GLY A 488 -17.67 -28.17 -0.26
N ASP A 489 -18.57 -27.98 -1.23
CA ASP A 489 -18.61 -28.75 -2.47
C ASP A 489 -17.56 -28.26 -3.48
N ALA A 490 -17.09 -29.16 -4.35
CA ALA A 490 -16.23 -28.86 -5.50
C ALA A 490 -16.97 -29.11 -6.81
N MET A 491 -17.25 -28.05 -7.55
CA MET A 491 -17.74 -28.13 -8.93
C MET A 491 -16.57 -27.98 -9.90
N LEU A 492 -16.20 -29.06 -10.56
CA LEU A 492 -15.07 -29.15 -11.47
C LEU A 492 -15.48 -28.95 -12.93
N GLY A 493 -14.59 -28.32 -13.69
CA GLY A 493 -14.67 -28.11 -15.13
C GLY A 493 -13.36 -27.50 -15.63
N GLY A 494 -13.18 -27.41 -16.95
CA GLY A 494 -11.98 -26.81 -17.52
C GLY A 494 -10.76 -27.74 -17.46
N ALA A 495 -9.55 -27.21 -17.56
CA ALA A 495 -8.33 -28.01 -17.66
C ALA A 495 -7.65 -28.24 -16.30
N LEU A 496 -7.09 -29.44 -16.13
CA LEU A 496 -6.11 -29.72 -15.08
C LEU A 496 -4.71 -29.69 -15.69
N ARG A 497 -3.80 -28.95 -15.07
CA ARG A 497 -2.41 -28.87 -15.47
C ARG A 497 -1.52 -29.32 -14.32
N LEU A 498 -0.74 -30.37 -14.55
CA LEU A 498 0.28 -30.81 -13.60
C LEU A 498 1.65 -30.33 -14.05
N THR A 499 2.44 -29.91 -13.07
CA THR A 499 3.88 -29.69 -13.22
C THR A 499 4.59 -30.67 -12.30
N ILE A 500 5.61 -31.36 -12.80
CA ILE A 500 6.39 -32.32 -12.03
C ILE A 500 7.69 -31.65 -11.58
N ASP A 501 8.08 -31.78 -10.31
CA ASP A 501 9.40 -31.32 -9.87
C ASP A 501 10.50 -32.16 -10.54
N SER A 502 11.57 -31.48 -10.96
CA SER A 502 12.82 -32.06 -11.41
C SER A 502 13.46 -33.09 -10.46
N GLY A 503 13.14 -33.04 -9.16
CA GLY A 503 13.63 -33.97 -8.15
C GLY A 503 12.85 -35.27 -8.06
N TYR A 504 11.61 -35.30 -8.55
CA TYR A 504 10.72 -36.45 -8.45
C TYR A 504 11.09 -37.52 -9.50
N ASN A 505 11.20 -38.78 -9.06
CA ASN A 505 11.42 -39.93 -9.94
C ASN A 505 10.19 -40.85 -9.88
N PRO A 506 9.27 -40.75 -10.84
CA PRO A 506 7.99 -41.46 -10.79
C PRO A 506 8.17 -42.98 -10.68
N GLN A 507 7.30 -43.62 -9.91
CA GLN A 507 7.18 -45.07 -9.81
C GLN A 507 5.76 -45.51 -10.17
N ASP A 508 5.65 -46.73 -10.70
CA ASP A 508 4.34 -47.34 -10.96
C ASP A 508 3.58 -47.54 -9.65
N GLY A 509 2.37 -47.00 -9.58
CA GLY A 509 1.51 -47.06 -8.40
C GLY A 509 1.67 -45.88 -7.43
N ASP A 510 2.46 -44.86 -7.72
CA ASP A 510 2.47 -43.64 -6.91
C ASP A 510 1.10 -42.94 -6.99
N THR A 511 0.62 -42.43 -5.85
CA THR A 511 -0.73 -41.84 -5.74
C THR A 511 -0.70 -40.53 -4.97
N PHE A 512 -1.22 -39.46 -5.57
CA PHE A 512 -1.25 -38.12 -4.98
C PHE A 512 -2.68 -37.65 -4.77
N GLU A 513 -3.06 -37.34 -3.53
CA GLU A 513 -4.36 -36.71 -3.23
C GLU A 513 -4.25 -35.20 -3.47
N ILE A 514 -4.74 -34.75 -4.62
CA ILE A 514 -4.63 -33.34 -5.02
C ILE A 514 -5.79 -32.49 -4.49
N MET A 515 -6.94 -33.12 -4.17
CA MET A 515 -8.13 -32.41 -3.74
C MET A 515 -9.01 -33.22 -2.79
N THR A 516 -9.59 -32.54 -1.80
CA THR A 516 -10.66 -33.08 -0.93
C THR A 516 -11.80 -32.08 -0.75
N ALA A 517 -13.05 -32.54 -0.71
CA ALA A 517 -14.25 -31.71 -0.55
C ALA A 517 -15.40 -32.47 0.10
N ASP A 518 -16.50 -31.79 0.47
CA ASP A 518 -17.73 -32.45 0.94
C ASP A 518 -18.38 -33.29 -0.17
N SER A 519 -18.33 -32.81 -1.41
CA SER A 519 -18.70 -33.55 -2.62
C SER A 519 -17.89 -33.07 -3.83
N ILE A 520 -17.45 -34.00 -4.67
CA ILE A 520 -16.88 -33.72 -5.99
C ILE A 520 -17.96 -33.87 -7.06
N ILE A 521 -18.14 -32.83 -7.88
CA ILE A 521 -19.16 -32.78 -8.93
C ILE A 521 -18.49 -32.38 -10.25
N GLY A 522 -18.65 -33.19 -11.29
CA GLY A 522 -18.02 -32.97 -12.59
C GLY A 522 -16.61 -33.57 -12.67
N THR A 523 -15.91 -33.28 -13.76
CA THR A 523 -14.53 -33.72 -14.05
C THR A 523 -13.82 -32.63 -14.83
N PHE A 524 -12.50 -32.65 -14.88
CA PHE A 524 -11.74 -31.81 -15.81
C PHE A 524 -11.89 -32.31 -17.26
N ASP A 525 -11.88 -31.38 -18.21
CA ASP A 525 -12.19 -31.59 -19.63
C ASP A 525 -11.00 -32.08 -20.47
N ILE A 526 -9.75 -31.86 -20.02
CA ILE A 526 -8.52 -32.13 -20.80
C ILE A 526 -7.55 -33.00 -19.99
N GLU A 527 -7.32 -34.20 -20.51
CA GLU A 527 -6.31 -35.21 -20.17
C GLU A 527 -5.83 -35.78 -21.52
N PRO A 528 -4.52 -35.93 -21.81
CA PRO A 528 -3.56 -36.46 -20.85
C PRO A 528 -2.34 -35.56 -20.61
N LEU A 529 -1.85 -35.67 -19.39
CA LEU A 529 -0.58 -35.11 -18.93
C LEU A 529 0.55 -36.06 -19.33
N SER A 530 0.87 -36.15 -20.63
CA SER A 530 2.07 -36.85 -21.10
C SER A 530 3.30 -35.97 -20.82
N ILE A 531 3.74 -35.98 -19.57
CA ILE A 531 4.89 -35.19 -19.08
C ILE A 531 6.17 -36.06 -19.10
N ASP A 532 6.03 -37.38 -19.11
CA ASP A 532 7.09 -38.38 -19.18
C ASP A 532 6.74 -39.44 -20.26
N PRO A 533 7.68 -39.83 -21.16
CA PRO A 533 7.44 -40.94 -22.08
C PRO A 533 7.21 -42.29 -21.40
N ASP A 534 7.70 -42.52 -20.18
CA ASP A 534 7.65 -43.81 -19.50
C ASP A 534 6.45 -43.96 -18.54
N PHE A 535 5.72 -42.89 -18.23
CA PHE A 535 4.62 -42.89 -17.27
C PHE A 535 3.39 -42.12 -17.75
N SER A 536 2.21 -42.64 -17.41
CA SER A 536 0.93 -41.95 -17.59
C SER A 536 0.39 -41.50 -16.23
N TYR A 537 -0.15 -40.29 -16.20
CA TYR A 537 -0.80 -39.72 -15.02
C TYR A 537 -2.31 -39.80 -15.23
N VAL A 538 -3.00 -40.59 -14.40
CA VAL A 538 -4.44 -40.86 -14.52
C VAL A 538 -5.17 -40.24 -13.35
N VAL A 539 -6.16 -39.39 -13.64
CA VAL A 539 -7.02 -38.79 -12.61
C VAL A 539 -8.11 -39.76 -12.18
N ASP A 540 -8.18 -40.05 -10.88
CA ASP A 540 -9.27 -40.81 -10.24
C ASP A 540 -10.17 -39.87 -9.44
N TYR A 541 -11.45 -39.88 -9.77
CA TYR A 541 -12.47 -39.04 -9.16
C TYR A 541 -13.33 -39.88 -8.20
N GLN A 542 -13.22 -39.59 -6.91
CA GLN A 542 -14.06 -40.17 -5.86
C GLN A 542 -15.19 -39.20 -5.49
N SER A 543 -16.09 -39.62 -4.59
CA SER A 543 -17.21 -38.77 -4.17
C SER A 543 -16.77 -37.52 -3.43
N ASP A 544 -15.63 -37.56 -2.75
CA ASP A 544 -15.13 -36.58 -1.78
C ASP A 544 -13.64 -36.24 -1.97
N ALA A 545 -12.98 -36.84 -2.97
CA ALA A 545 -11.56 -36.63 -3.24
C ALA A 545 -11.18 -36.84 -4.71
N VAL A 546 -10.07 -36.24 -5.13
CA VAL A 546 -9.45 -36.45 -6.45
C VAL A 546 -8.00 -36.87 -6.26
N TYR A 547 -7.62 -37.95 -6.95
CA TYR A 547 -6.28 -38.52 -6.90
C TYR A 547 -5.62 -38.49 -8.28
N ILE A 548 -4.30 -38.31 -8.31
CA ILE A 548 -3.46 -38.59 -9.47
C ILE A 548 -2.75 -39.91 -9.22
N ASN A 549 -2.97 -40.87 -10.12
CA ASN A 549 -2.30 -42.16 -10.08
C ASN A 549 -1.24 -42.21 -11.19
N VAL A 550 -0.01 -42.52 -10.81
CA VAL A 550 1.09 -42.76 -11.74
C VAL A 550 1.03 -44.23 -12.15
N VAL A 551 0.87 -44.47 -13.44
CA VAL A 551 0.85 -45.80 -14.03
C VAL A 551 2.01 -45.91 -14.99
N ALA A 552 2.75 -47.02 -14.95
CA ALA A 552 3.76 -47.32 -15.96
C ALA A 552 3.13 -47.17 -17.35
N GLY A 553 3.66 -46.25 -18.15
CA GLY A 553 3.30 -46.10 -19.55
C GLY A 553 3.72 -47.38 -20.24
N ASN A 554 2.76 -48.25 -20.56
CA ASN A 554 3.07 -49.44 -21.32
C ASN A 554 3.22 -49.03 -22.80
N THR A 555 4.31 -48.34 -23.10
CA THR A 555 4.62 -47.78 -24.43
C THR A 555 5.01 -48.83 -25.46
N ASN A 556 4.90 -50.12 -25.13
CA ASN A 556 5.18 -51.19 -26.07
C ASN A 556 3.98 -52.14 -26.19
N LEU A 557 2.83 -51.57 -26.57
CA LEU A 557 1.78 -52.34 -27.21
C LEU A 557 2.27 -52.69 -28.62
N VAL A 558 2.91 -53.85 -28.75
CA VAL A 558 3.40 -54.36 -30.04
C VAL A 558 2.31 -54.50 -31.12
N GLY A 559 1.02 -54.34 -30.77
CA GLY A 559 -0.11 -54.29 -31.68
C GLY A 559 -0.71 -52.89 -31.92
N ASP A 560 -0.18 -51.83 -31.33
CA ASP A 560 -0.58 -50.42 -31.55
C ASP A 560 0.22 -49.88 -32.74
N TYR A 561 -0.33 -50.06 -33.93
CA TYR A 561 0.35 -49.76 -35.20
C TYR A 561 0.13 -48.31 -35.65
N ASN A 562 -0.95 -47.67 -35.20
CA ASN A 562 -1.20 -46.27 -35.51
C ASN A 562 -0.56 -45.31 -34.48
N GLY A 563 -0.06 -45.83 -33.36
CA GLY A 563 0.65 -45.11 -32.31
C GLY A 563 -0.26 -44.27 -31.41
N ASP A 564 -1.54 -44.62 -31.29
CA ASP A 564 -2.54 -43.85 -30.53
C ASP A 564 -2.73 -44.33 -29.08
N GLY A 565 -1.99 -45.36 -28.65
CA GLY A 565 -2.01 -45.90 -27.29
C GLY A 565 -3.11 -46.94 -27.04
N MET A 566 -3.86 -47.34 -28.07
CA MET A 566 -4.84 -48.42 -28.03
C MET A 566 -4.52 -49.48 -29.08
N VAL A 567 -4.87 -50.74 -28.79
CA VAL A 567 -4.91 -51.79 -29.81
C VAL A 567 -6.37 -52.05 -30.17
N ASP A 568 -6.85 -51.38 -31.21
CA ASP A 568 -8.25 -51.47 -31.66
C ASP A 568 -8.38 -51.72 -33.19
N SER A 569 -9.55 -51.40 -33.75
CA SER A 569 -9.81 -51.61 -35.18
C SER A 569 -9.01 -50.68 -36.10
N LEU A 570 -8.54 -49.52 -35.61
CA LEU A 570 -7.74 -48.57 -36.37
C LEU A 570 -6.32 -49.11 -36.59
N ASP A 571 -5.75 -49.84 -35.63
CA ASP A 571 -4.48 -50.56 -35.82
C ASP A 571 -4.59 -51.70 -36.81
N LEU A 572 -5.75 -52.37 -36.83
CA LEU A 572 -6.02 -53.38 -37.84
C LEU A 572 -6.08 -52.77 -39.25
N ASP A 573 -6.64 -51.57 -39.38
CA ASP A 573 -6.69 -50.88 -40.66
C ASP A 573 -5.27 -50.50 -41.12
N GLU A 574 -4.37 -50.08 -40.22
CA GLU A 574 -2.96 -49.82 -40.52
C GLU A 574 -2.21 -51.11 -40.91
N TRP A 575 -2.35 -52.18 -40.13
CA TRP A 575 -1.75 -53.48 -40.46
C TRP A 575 -2.20 -54.01 -41.84
N GLN A 576 -3.48 -53.80 -42.20
CA GLN A 576 -3.99 -54.20 -43.53
C GLN A 576 -3.35 -53.42 -44.68
N ILE A 577 -2.94 -52.17 -44.43
CA ILE A 577 -2.24 -51.33 -45.41
C ILE A 577 -0.80 -51.83 -45.57
N ASP A 578 -0.14 -52.17 -44.47
CA ASP A 578 1.26 -52.57 -44.47
C ASP A 578 1.50 -54.03 -44.84
N PHE A 579 0.48 -54.90 -44.69
CA PHE A 579 0.61 -56.36 -44.84
C PHE A 579 1.31 -56.77 -46.14
N GLY A 580 2.51 -57.33 -46.00
CA GLY A 580 3.36 -57.78 -47.12
C GLY A 580 3.88 -56.68 -48.04
N MET A 581 3.80 -55.40 -47.64
CA MET A 581 4.28 -54.24 -48.39
C MET A 581 5.44 -53.50 -47.70
N THR A 582 5.31 -53.26 -46.40
CA THR A 582 6.19 -52.42 -45.56
C THR A 582 6.36 -53.07 -44.18
N ASP A 583 7.24 -52.50 -43.37
CA ASP A 583 7.50 -52.83 -41.95
C ASP A 583 6.78 -51.85 -40.99
N GLY A 584 5.76 -51.14 -41.48
CA GLY A 584 5.06 -50.09 -40.72
C GLY A 584 4.21 -50.62 -39.56
N SER A 585 3.92 -51.93 -39.56
CA SER A 585 3.14 -52.63 -38.55
C SER A 585 3.90 -53.87 -38.04
N ASP A 586 5.23 -53.77 -37.95
CA ASP A 586 6.16 -54.80 -37.47
C ASP A 586 6.16 -54.84 -35.92
N GLY A 587 5.27 -55.66 -35.36
CA GLY A 587 5.10 -55.83 -33.93
C GLY A 587 6.11 -56.79 -33.30
N ASP A 588 6.65 -57.73 -34.07
CA ASP A 588 7.61 -58.72 -33.57
C ASP A 588 9.09 -58.37 -33.79
N GLY A 589 9.34 -57.31 -34.57
CA GLY A 589 10.63 -56.68 -34.81
C GLY A 589 11.48 -57.38 -35.87
N ASP A 590 10.87 -58.14 -36.78
CA ASP A 590 11.58 -58.92 -37.81
C ASP A 590 11.70 -58.20 -39.18
N SER A 591 11.25 -56.94 -39.23
CA SER A 591 11.30 -56.03 -40.37
C SER A 591 10.34 -56.37 -41.52
N ASP A 592 9.23 -57.05 -41.23
CA ASP A 592 8.07 -57.10 -42.10
C ASP A 592 6.73 -57.00 -41.35
N SER A 593 5.63 -56.77 -42.06
CA SER A 593 4.26 -56.80 -41.52
C SER A 593 3.55 -58.04 -42.04
N ASP A 594 3.43 -59.09 -41.24
CA ASP A 594 2.88 -60.38 -41.62
C ASP A 594 1.85 -60.96 -40.63
N GLY A 595 1.58 -62.27 -40.74
CA GLY A 595 0.62 -62.96 -39.89
C GLY A 595 1.03 -63.10 -38.42
N PHE A 596 2.32 -62.96 -38.08
CA PHE A 596 2.83 -62.94 -36.72
C PHE A 596 2.51 -61.60 -36.04
N ASP A 597 2.63 -60.47 -36.75
CA ASP A 597 2.19 -59.16 -36.27
C ASP A 597 0.68 -59.09 -36.09
N PHE A 598 -0.07 -59.66 -37.03
CA PHE A 598 -1.52 -59.78 -36.86
C PHE A 598 -1.89 -60.59 -35.62
N LEU A 599 -1.11 -61.63 -35.31
CA LEU A 599 -1.32 -62.45 -34.13
C LEU A 599 -0.99 -61.67 -32.85
N LEU A 600 0.00 -60.78 -32.87
CA LEU A 600 0.32 -59.88 -31.77
C LEU A 600 -0.82 -58.87 -31.53
N TRP A 601 -1.30 -58.21 -32.59
CA TRP A 601 -2.50 -57.37 -32.52
C TRP A 601 -3.70 -58.14 -31.98
N GLN A 602 -3.97 -59.37 -32.45
CA GLN A 602 -5.06 -60.20 -31.94
C GLN A 602 -4.94 -60.53 -30.46
N GLN A 603 -3.72 -60.76 -29.98
CA GLN A 603 -3.45 -61.04 -28.57
C GLN A 603 -3.64 -59.81 -27.70
N GLN A 604 -3.46 -58.62 -28.27
CA GLN A 604 -3.60 -57.34 -27.58
C GLN A 604 -4.90 -56.61 -27.92
N PHE A 605 -5.80 -57.16 -28.75
CA PHE A 605 -7.02 -56.47 -29.16
C PHE A 605 -7.92 -56.10 -27.97
N GLY A 606 -8.24 -54.81 -27.87
CA GLY A 606 -8.97 -54.22 -26.76
C GLY A 606 -8.12 -53.93 -25.52
N VAL A 607 -6.81 -54.19 -25.58
CA VAL A 607 -5.83 -53.67 -24.60
C VAL A 607 -5.57 -52.22 -24.98
N SER A 608 -5.81 -51.34 -24.02
CA SER A 608 -5.31 -49.97 -24.07
C SER A 608 -4.15 -49.87 -23.09
N ALA A 609 -3.15 -49.05 -23.41
CA ALA A 609 -2.11 -48.68 -22.46
C ALA A 609 -2.72 -47.95 -21.23
N ILE A 610 -3.97 -47.50 -21.37
CA ILE A 610 -4.79 -46.85 -20.35
C ILE A 610 -5.85 -47.86 -19.86
N ALA A 611 -5.45 -48.74 -18.94
CA ALA A 611 -6.44 -49.50 -18.17
C ALA A 611 -7.07 -48.56 -17.13
N SER A 612 -8.25 -48.04 -17.42
CA SER A 612 -9.10 -47.39 -16.40
C SER A 612 -9.35 -48.38 -15.25
N GLY A 613 -8.95 -47.99 -14.03
CA GLY A 613 -9.22 -48.71 -12.80
C GLY A 613 -10.72 -48.92 -12.64
N GLY A 614 -11.18 -50.13 -12.95
CA GLY A 614 -12.62 -50.41 -13.04
C GLY A 614 -12.96 -51.89 -13.11
N ALA A 615 -12.23 -52.75 -12.40
CA ALA A 615 -12.68 -54.12 -12.13
C ALA A 615 -12.73 -54.35 -10.62
N ALA A 616 -13.87 -54.00 -10.01
CA ALA A 616 -14.23 -54.51 -8.70
C ALA A 616 -14.14 -56.04 -8.74
N THR A 617 -13.20 -56.61 -7.98
CA THR A 617 -13.16 -58.05 -7.73
C THR A 617 -14.37 -58.40 -6.86
N GLY A 618 -15.51 -58.62 -7.50
CA GLY A 618 -16.67 -59.23 -6.86
C GLY A 618 -16.26 -60.61 -6.37
N ALA A 619 -16.11 -60.77 -5.05
CA ALA A 619 -15.88 -62.05 -4.42
C ALA A 619 -16.97 -63.03 -4.87
N VAL A 620 -16.60 -63.98 -5.73
CA VAL A 620 -17.47 -65.10 -6.10
C VAL A 620 -17.66 -65.94 -4.83
N PRO A 621 -18.89 -66.08 -4.29
CA PRO A 621 -19.09 -66.96 -3.15
C PRO A 621 -18.81 -68.40 -3.59
N GLU A 622 -17.75 -69.00 -3.05
CA GLU A 622 -17.53 -70.43 -3.24
C GLU A 622 -18.72 -71.21 -2.65
N PRO A 623 -19.25 -72.23 -3.36
CA PRO A 623 -20.25 -73.11 -2.78
C PRO A 623 -19.63 -73.76 -1.55
N SER A 624 -20.19 -73.46 -0.37
CA SER A 624 -19.73 -74.04 0.90
C SER A 624 -19.47 -75.54 0.72
N SER A 625 -18.21 -75.94 0.97
CA SER A 625 -17.71 -77.32 0.88
C SER A 625 -18.53 -78.33 1.72
N LEU A 626 -19.42 -77.83 2.58
CA LEU A 626 -20.47 -78.55 3.28
C LEU A 626 -21.50 -79.23 2.36
N VAL A 627 -21.84 -78.66 1.20
CA VAL A 627 -22.86 -79.24 0.29
C VAL A 627 -22.32 -80.48 -0.44
N LEU A 628 -21.03 -80.48 -0.81
CA LEU A 628 -20.36 -81.65 -1.39
C LEU A 628 -20.10 -82.76 -0.35
N ALA A 629 -19.81 -82.39 0.90
CA ALA A 629 -19.65 -83.36 1.99
C ALA A 629 -20.97 -84.04 2.39
N LEU A 630 -22.10 -83.32 2.40
CA LEU A 630 -23.43 -83.89 2.67
C LEU A 630 -23.93 -84.80 1.54
N GLY A 631 -23.61 -84.49 0.27
CA GLY A 631 -23.93 -85.35 -0.87
C GLY A 631 -23.24 -86.73 -0.81
N LEU A 632 -22.00 -86.79 -0.32
CA LEU A 632 -21.25 -88.04 -0.15
C LEU A 632 -21.79 -88.92 0.99
N ILE A 633 -22.35 -88.32 2.05
CA ILE A 633 -22.92 -89.06 3.19
C ILE A 633 -24.26 -89.70 2.83
N VAL A 634 -25.10 -89.02 2.05
CA VAL A 634 -26.39 -89.57 1.57
C VAL A 634 -26.19 -90.66 0.51
N GLY A 635 -25.20 -90.50 -0.38
CA GLY A 635 -24.85 -91.51 -1.39
C GLY A 635 -24.25 -92.80 -0.81
N ALA A 636 -23.49 -92.72 0.29
CA ALA A 636 -22.93 -93.88 0.98
C ALA A 636 -23.95 -94.61 1.88
N GLY A 637 -25.00 -93.93 2.35
CA GLY A 637 -26.05 -94.50 3.21
C GLY A 637 -27.05 -95.43 2.49
N LEU A 638 -27.25 -95.25 1.17
CA LEU A 638 -28.24 -96.04 0.40
C LEU A 638 -27.69 -97.37 -0.17
N ARG A 639 -26.43 -97.72 0.11
CA ARG A 639 -25.82 -99.01 -0.24
C ARG A 639 -25.45 -99.83 1.00
N ARG A 640 -26.43 -100.15 1.87
CA ARG A 640 -26.27 -101.31 2.76
C ARG A 640 -27.58 -102.01 3.16
N LYS A 641 -27.88 -103.03 2.35
CA LYS A 641 -28.41 -104.37 2.69
C LYS A 641 -29.90 -104.56 3.01
N ARG A 642 -30.46 -105.39 2.11
CA ARG A 642 -31.38 -106.53 2.29
C ARG A 642 -32.86 -106.26 2.50
#